data_AF-A0A8B9QCZ1-F1
#
_entry.id   AF-A0A8B9QCZ1-F1
#
_cell.length_a   1.000
_cell.length_b   1.000
_cell.length_c   1.000
_cell.angle_alpha   90.00
_cell.angle_beta   90.00
_cell.angle_gamma   90.00
#
_symmetry.space_group_name_H-M   'P 1'
#
loop_
_entity.id
_entity.type
_entity.pdbx_description
1 polymer ?
#
loop_
_entity_poly.entity_id
_entity_poly.type
_entity_poly.pdbx_seq_one_letter_code
_entity_poly.pdbx_strand_id
1 'polypeptide(L)'
;MTVLARVRRSIRQVSPQVVLLLLFAFCLLSVFVSAYYLYGWKRGLEPSGDVPGPDCDEPKVAPSRLLPLKALKVADSSRTDPLVLVFVESLYSQLGQEIVAILESSRFKYRTEIAPGKGDMPTLTDKDRGRFALIIYENILKYVNLDAWNRELLDKYCVEYGVGIIGFFKANENSLLSAQLKGFPLFLHSNLALKDCSINPKSPLLYITRPSEVEKGVLPGEDWTVFQSNHSTYEPVLLAKTKSAESIPHMSVDAALHTTVMQDLGLHDGIQRVLFGNNLNFWLHKLVFVDSVSFLTGKRLSLPLDRYILVDIDDIFVGKEGTRMKVEDVKALFDTQNELRTHIPNFTFNLGYSGKFFHTGTDAEDEGDDLLLSYVREFWWFPHMWSHMQPHLFHNQSVLAEQMTLNKKFAVEHGIPTDMGYAVAPHHSGVYPIHVQLYEAWKQVWSIKVTSTEEYPHLKPARYRRGFIHNGIMVLPRQTCGLFTHTIFYNEYPGGSSELDKIINGGELFLTVLLNPISIFMTHLSNYGNDRLGLYTFKHLVRFLNSWTNLKLQTLPPVQLAQKYFQIFSEEKDPLWQDPCEDKRHKDIWSKEKTCDRFPKLLIIGPQKTGTTALYLFLGMHPDLSSNYPSSETFEEIQFFNGHNYHKGIDWYMEYFPIPSNTTSDFYFEKSANYFDSEVAPRRAAALLSKAKVITILINPADRAYSWYQHQRAHDDPVALKYTFHEVITAGPEATPKLRTLQNRCLVPGWYATHIERWLNNYHANQILVLDGKLLRTEPAKVMETVQKFLGVTNFIDYHKTLAFDPKKGFWCQLLEGGKTKCLGKSKGRKYPEMDSDSRAFLRDYYRDHNIELSKLLYKMGQTLPTWLREELQNTSLWAV
;
A
#
# COMPACT_ATOMS: atom_id res chain seq x y z
N MET A 1 30.16 48.02 4.54
CA MET A 1 31.42 47.94 3.75
C MET A 1 32.52 47.59 4.75
N THR A 2 33.33 46.52 4.72
CA THR A 2 34.04 45.83 3.64
C THR A 2 34.63 44.51 4.21
N VAL A 3 33.99 43.33 4.01
CA VAL A 3 34.66 41.99 4.03
C VAL A 3 33.77 41.01 3.25
N LEU A 4 32.46 40.97 3.57
CA LEU A 4 31.47 40.09 2.93
C LEU A 4 31.27 40.33 1.41
N ALA A 5 31.55 41.54 0.93
CA ALA A 5 31.46 41.87 -0.50
C ALA A 5 32.66 41.35 -1.33
N ARG A 6 33.82 41.07 -0.70
CA ARG A 6 35.01 40.52 -1.39
C ARG A 6 34.90 39.01 -1.60
N VAL A 7 34.34 38.27 -0.64
CA VAL A 7 34.13 36.81 -0.77
C VAL A 7 33.08 36.49 -1.85
N ARG A 8 32.05 37.34 -1.98
CA ARG A 8 30.98 37.15 -2.98
C ARG A 8 31.41 37.39 -4.44
N ARG A 9 32.56 38.05 -4.68
CA ARG A 9 33.09 38.28 -6.03
C ARG A 9 34.02 37.18 -6.54
N SER A 10 34.66 36.41 -5.66
CA SER A 10 35.55 35.30 -6.08
C SER A 10 34.84 33.99 -6.40
N ILE A 11 33.56 33.83 -6.02
CA ILE A 11 32.79 32.59 -6.23
C ILE A 11 32.09 32.55 -7.60
N ARG A 12 32.15 33.63 -8.40
CA ARG A 12 31.47 33.70 -9.71
C ARG A 12 32.32 33.26 -10.92
N GLN A 13 33.52 32.73 -10.73
CA GLN A 13 34.40 32.25 -11.82
C GLN A 13 35.12 30.94 -11.47
N VAL A 14 34.44 29.98 -10.84
CA VAL A 14 35.00 28.64 -10.64
C VAL A 14 34.32 27.69 -11.61
N SER A 15 35.08 27.10 -12.53
CA SER A 15 34.54 26.17 -13.53
C SER A 15 34.04 24.89 -12.85
N PRO A 16 33.05 24.18 -13.43
CA PRO A 16 32.50 22.95 -12.86
C PRO A 16 33.57 21.88 -12.55
N GLN A 17 34.67 21.86 -13.31
CA GLN A 17 35.79 20.94 -13.13
C GLN A 17 36.56 21.19 -11.82
N VAL A 18 36.72 22.45 -11.40
CA VAL A 18 37.42 22.81 -10.16
C VAL A 18 36.58 22.46 -8.93
N VAL A 19 35.25 22.59 -9.02
CA VAL A 19 34.32 22.15 -7.96
C VAL A 19 34.38 20.63 -7.78
N LEU A 20 34.44 19.88 -8.89
CA LEU A 20 34.59 18.42 -8.86
C LEU A 20 35.93 17.99 -8.24
N LEU A 21 37.03 18.67 -8.58
CA LEU A 21 38.35 18.41 -7.99
C LEU A 21 38.39 18.67 -6.48
N LEU A 22 37.74 19.75 -6.02
CA LEU A 22 37.66 20.07 -4.59
C LEU A 22 36.80 19.05 -3.82
N LEU A 23 35.68 18.60 -4.40
CA LEU A 23 34.86 17.53 -3.83
C LEU A 23 35.62 16.21 -3.75
N PHE A 24 36.39 15.87 -4.78
CA PHE A 24 37.20 14.65 -4.80
C PHE A 24 38.32 14.69 -3.75
N ALA A 25 39.00 15.84 -3.61
CA ALA A 25 40.01 16.05 -2.56
C ALA A 25 39.42 15.95 -1.15
N PHE A 26 38.20 16.49 -0.93
CA PHE A 26 37.51 16.38 0.36
C PHE A 26 37.12 14.93 0.69
N CYS A 27 36.69 14.16 -0.31
CA CYS A 27 36.37 12.74 -0.15
C CYS A 27 37.63 11.92 0.18
N LEU A 28 38.76 12.17 -0.50
CA LEU A 28 40.02 11.49 -0.20
C LEU A 28 40.53 11.80 1.21
N LEU A 29 40.40 13.05 1.66
CA LEU A 29 40.77 13.44 3.02
C LEU A 29 39.88 12.75 4.07
N SER A 30 38.58 12.65 3.81
CA SER A 30 37.62 11.92 4.66
C SER A 30 37.95 10.43 4.78
N VAL A 31 38.33 9.79 3.67
CA VAL A 31 38.75 8.38 3.66
C VAL A 31 40.07 8.20 4.43
N PHE A 32 41.03 9.10 4.28
CA PHE A 32 42.29 9.05 5.02
C PHE A 32 42.11 9.22 6.53
N VAL A 33 41.27 10.16 6.95
CA VAL A 33 40.95 10.37 8.37
C VAL A 33 40.21 9.16 8.94
N SER A 34 39.27 8.58 8.18
CA SER A 34 38.55 7.37 8.61
C SER A 34 39.47 6.16 8.71
N ALA A 35 40.39 5.97 7.76
CA ALA A 35 41.39 4.91 7.79
C ALA A 35 42.38 5.07 8.96
N TYR A 36 42.77 6.29 9.29
CA TYR A 36 43.64 6.59 10.44
C TYR A 36 42.97 6.20 11.78
N TYR A 37 41.68 6.47 11.94
CA TYR A 37 40.93 6.09 13.14
C TYR A 37 40.58 4.60 13.20
N LEU A 38 40.40 3.94 12.06
CA LEU A 38 40.14 2.49 12.00
C LEU A 38 41.38 1.63 12.28
N TYR A 39 42.59 2.12 11.95
CA TYR A 39 43.83 1.36 12.15
C TYR A 39 44.62 1.74 13.43
N GLY A 40 44.25 2.82 14.12
CA GLY A 40 44.97 3.32 15.30
C GLY A 40 44.65 2.64 16.64
N TRP A 41 43.67 1.74 16.72
CA TRP A 41 43.19 1.21 18.00
C TRP A 41 42.89 -0.30 17.96
N LYS A 42 43.94 -1.13 18.08
CA LYS A 42 44.05 -2.25 19.04
C LYS A 42 45.28 -3.13 18.77
N ARG A 43 46.21 -3.10 19.72
CA ARG A 43 47.31 -4.06 19.93
C ARG A 43 47.24 -4.53 21.39
N GLY A 44 47.24 -5.84 21.61
CA GLY A 44 47.43 -6.54 22.91
C GLY A 44 46.12 -6.82 23.68
N LEU A 45 45.86 -7.98 24.30
CA LEU A 45 46.66 -9.15 24.67
C LEU A 45 45.76 -10.42 24.78
N GLU A 46 46.37 -11.60 24.60
CA GLU A 46 45.97 -12.97 25.04
C GLU A 46 46.95 -13.46 26.15
N PRO A 47 46.82 -14.65 26.81
CA PRO A 47 45.67 -15.52 27.18
C PRO A 47 45.76 -16.11 28.63
N SER A 48 44.92 -17.12 28.93
CA SER A 48 44.91 -18.16 30.02
C SER A 48 43.73 -18.05 31.02
N GLY A 49 43.06 -19.09 31.52
CA GLY A 49 43.16 -20.56 31.45
C GLY A 49 41.89 -21.23 32.04
N ASP A 50 41.91 -22.56 32.17
CA ASP A 50 40.82 -23.54 32.36
C ASP A 50 39.98 -23.56 33.69
N VAL A 51 38.68 -23.94 33.54
CA VAL A 51 37.80 -24.82 34.39
C VAL A 51 37.24 -24.27 35.75
N PRO A 52 36.12 -24.76 36.36
CA PRO A 52 34.85 -25.41 35.90
C PRO A 52 33.58 -24.58 36.24
N GLY A 53 32.41 -25.00 35.75
CA GLY A 53 31.11 -24.32 35.92
C GLY A 53 30.49 -24.39 37.34
N PRO A 54 29.42 -23.59 37.60
CA PRO A 54 28.60 -23.79 38.78
C PRO A 54 27.09 -23.97 38.48
N ASP A 55 26.48 -24.60 39.46
CA ASP A 55 25.11 -25.09 39.57
C ASP A 55 24.00 -24.04 39.40
N CYS A 56 22.83 -24.56 39.02
CA CYS A 56 21.57 -23.85 38.97
C CYS A 56 21.04 -23.57 40.38
N ASP A 57 20.98 -22.30 40.77
CA ASP A 57 20.13 -21.83 41.87
C ASP A 57 19.08 -20.83 41.34
N GLU A 58 17.81 -21.16 41.56
CA GLU A 58 16.66 -20.29 41.27
C GLU A 58 16.64 -19.06 42.20
N PRO A 59 16.43 -17.83 41.68
CA PRO A 59 16.18 -16.68 42.55
C PRO A 59 14.74 -16.70 43.06
N LYS A 60 14.61 -16.76 44.39
CA LYS A 60 13.35 -16.58 45.12
C LYS A 60 12.77 -15.18 44.86
N VAL A 61 11.65 -15.12 44.13
CA VAL A 61 10.85 -13.89 43.97
C VAL A 61 9.82 -13.81 45.09
N ALA A 62 9.80 -12.67 45.80
CA ALA A 62 8.84 -12.38 46.87
C ALA A 62 7.39 -12.29 46.36
N PRO A 63 6.39 -12.70 47.16
CA PRO A 63 5.00 -12.82 46.71
C PRO A 63 4.32 -11.46 46.57
N SER A 64 3.93 -11.11 45.35
CA SER A 64 3.06 -9.96 45.06
C SER A 64 1.63 -10.29 45.51
N ARG A 65 1.08 -9.49 46.43
CA ARG A 65 -0.29 -9.63 46.92
C ARG A 65 -1.30 -9.36 45.79
N LEU A 66 -2.10 -10.37 45.45
CA LEU A 66 -3.31 -10.23 44.64
C LEU A 66 -4.35 -9.43 45.44
N LEU A 67 -4.56 -8.17 45.08
CA LEU A 67 -5.76 -7.42 45.47
C LEU A 67 -6.75 -7.44 44.28
N PRO A 68 -8.07 -7.56 44.54
CA PRO A 68 -9.07 -7.72 43.50
C PRO A 68 -9.16 -6.46 42.64
N LEU A 69 -9.00 -6.64 41.32
CA LEU A 69 -9.21 -5.63 40.28
C LEU A 69 -10.59 -4.99 40.45
N LYS A 70 -10.64 -3.69 40.76
CA LYS A 70 -11.80 -2.87 40.39
C LYS A 70 -11.93 -2.98 38.88
N ALA A 71 -13.06 -3.52 38.41
CA ALA A 71 -13.33 -3.66 36.99
C ALA A 71 -13.23 -2.29 36.30
N LEU A 72 -12.13 -2.06 35.56
CA LEU A 72 -12.07 -1.03 34.54
C LEU A 72 -13.28 -1.28 33.62
N LYS A 73 -14.08 -0.23 33.37
CA LYS A 73 -15.15 -0.30 32.36
C LYS A 73 -14.54 -0.87 31.09
N VAL A 74 -14.99 -2.04 30.66
CA VAL A 74 -14.65 -2.57 29.33
C VAL A 74 -15.11 -1.51 28.35
N ALA A 75 -14.15 -0.78 27.78
CA ALA A 75 -14.46 0.29 26.85
C ALA A 75 -15.23 -0.31 25.68
N ASP A 76 -16.36 0.32 25.33
CA ASP A 76 -17.11 -0.07 24.14
C ASP A 76 -16.31 0.32 22.90
N SER A 77 -15.48 -0.62 22.46
CA SER A 77 -14.59 -0.47 21.32
C SER A 77 -15.34 -0.26 20.00
N SER A 78 -16.68 -0.36 19.95
CA SER A 78 -17.47 -0.09 18.75
C SER A 78 -17.59 1.41 18.41
N ARG A 79 -17.29 2.30 19.37
CA ARG A 79 -17.43 3.76 19.22
C ARG A 79 -16.31 4.44 18.43
N THR A 80 -15.28 3.70 18.01
CA THR A 80 -14.16 4.24 17.23
C THR A 80 -13.96 3.55 15.88
N ASP A 81 -13.39 4.26 14.91
CA ASP A 81 -12.92 3.64 13.67
C ASP A 81 -11.61 2.87 13.89
N PRO A 82 -11.38 1.73 13.20
CA PRO A 82 -10.15 0.94 13.31
C PRO A 82 -9.01 1.63 12.54
N LEU A 83 -8.64 2.82 13.00
CA LEU A 83 -7.64 3.71 12.41
C LEU A 83 -6.66 4.14 13.50
N VAL A 84 -5.37 4.10 13.19
CA VAL A 84 -4.29 4.51 14.11
C VAL A 84 -3.87 5.94 13.81
N LEU A 85 -3.78 6.81 14.82
CA LEU A 85 -3.16 8.13 14.70
C LEU A 85 -1.69 8.02 15.12
N VAL A 86 -0.76 8.36 14.22
CA VAL A 86 0.68 8.30 14.47
C VAL A 86 1.24 9.71 14.48
N PHE A 87 1.68 10.17 15.65
CA PHE A 87 2.40 11.42 15.81
C PHE A 87 3.89 11.22 15.61
N VAL A 88 4.41 11.88 14.58
CA VAL A 88 5.83 11.88 14.20
C VAL A 88 6.46 13.25 14.45
N GLU A 89 7.77 13.32 14.68
CA GLU A 89 8.51 14.59 14.78
C GLU A 89 8.78 15.18 13.40
N SER A 90 8.93 14.33 12.38
CA SER A 90 8.98 14.72 10.98
C SER A 90 8.44 13.59 10.09
N LEU A 91 8.02 13.91 8.88
CA LEU A 91 7.57 12.91 7.90
C LEU A 91 8.68 11.92 7.47
N TYR A 92 9.94 12.19 7.84
CA TYR A 92 11.12 11.41 7.46
C TYR A 92 11.83 10.79 8.67
N SER A 93 11.23 10.84 9.86
CA SER A 93 11.81 10.21 11.04
C SER A 93 11.93 8.69 10.82
N GLN A 94 13.09 8.13 11.17
CA GLN A 94 13.34 6.70 10.97
C GLN A 94 12.32 5.85 11.75
N LEU A 95 12.11 6.16 13.03
CA LEU A 95 11.15 5.44 13.87
C LEU A 95 9.71 5.59 13.37
N GLY A 96 9.30 6.79 12.96
CA GLY A 96 7.98 7.01 12.37
C GLY A 96 7.76 6.17 11.12
N GLN A 97 8.76 6.09 10.23
CA GLN A 97 8.73 5.24 9.03
C GLN A 97 8.69 3.74 9.38
N GLU A 98 9.41 3.30 10.41
CA GLU A 98 9.38 1.91 10.88
C GLU A 98 8.02 1.53 11.49
N ILE A 99 7.42 2.41 12.30
CA ILE A 99 6.06 2.24 12.84
C ILE A 99 5.06 2.11 11.69
N VAL A 100 5.10 3.03 10.73
CA VAL A 100 4.24 3.01 9.55
C VAL A 100 4.43 1.73 8.74
N ALA A 101 5.67 1.29 8.52
CA ALA A 101 5.95 0.07 7.77
C ALA A 101 5.35 -1.19 8.42
N ILE A 102 5.35 -1.28 9.76
CA ILE A 102 4.71 -2.39 10.49
C ILE A 102 3.19 -2.34 10.34
N LEU A 103 2.58 -1.15 10.47
CA LEU A 103 1.13 -0.97 10.31
C LEU A 103 0.67 -1.31 8.88
N GLU A 104 1.42 -0.88 7.86
CA GLU A 104 1.16 -1.17 6.44
C GLU A 104 1.25 -2.67 6.13
N SER A 105 2.30 -3.32 6.64
CA SER A 105 2.48 -4.76 6.48
C SER A 105 1.30 -5.53 7.09
N SER A 106 0.83 -5.08 8.25
CA SER A 106 -0.31 -5.67 8.98
C SER A 106 -1.69 -5.29 8.42
N ARG A 107 -1.77 -4.50 7.35
CA ARG A 107 -3.02 -3.96 6.76
C ARG A 107 -3.83 -3.07 7.72
N PHE A 108 -3.19 -2.48 8.72
CA PHE A 108 -3.85 -1.57 9.65
C PHE A 108 -3.89 -0.16 9.06
N LYS A 109 -5.10 0.42 8.99
CA LYS A 109 -5.25 1.79 8.51
C LYS A 109 -4.61 2.74 9.51
N TYR A 110 -3.93 3.76 9.02
CA TYR A 110 -3.28 4.76 9.84
C TYR A 110 -3.38 6.15 9.23
N ARG A 111 -3.12 7.17 10.04
CA ARG A 111 -2.92 8.57 9.64
C ARG A 111 -1.71 9.11 10.39
N THR A 112 -0.77 9.68 9.67
CA THR A 112 0.40 10.35 10.24
C THR A 112 0.16 11.84 10.39
N GLU A 113 0.55 12.41 11.51
CA GLU A 113 0.53 13.86 11.76
C GLU A 113 1.85 14.27 12.42
N ILE A 114 2.35 15.46 12.11
CA ILE A 114 3.50 16.01 12.84
C ILE A 114 3.00 16.45 14.22
N ALA A 115 3.65 15.98 15.28
CA ALA A 115 3.25 16.28 16.65
C ALA A 115 3.17 17.79 16.89
N PRO A 116 1.97 18.36 17.19
CA PRO A 116 1.82 19.79 17.32
C PRO A 116 2.55 20.29 18.57
N GLY A 117 3.55 21.15 18.40
CA GLY A 117 4.19 21.84 19.53
C GLY A 117 3.37 23.02 20.03
N LYS A 118 2.85 23.82 19.10
CA LYS A 118 1.82 24.86 19.26
C LYS A 118 1.03 24.88 17.95
N GLY A 119 -0.18 24.34 17.93
CA GLY A 119 -0.99 24.20 16.72
C GLY A 119 -2.25 23.38 16.97
N ASP A 120 -3.14 23.36 15.99
CA ASP A 120 -4.42 22.65 16.10
C ASP A 120 -4.22 21.14 15.99
N MET A 121 -4.82 20.40 16.91
CA MET A 121 -4.93 18.95 16.83
C MET A 121 -5.82 18.53 15.64
N PRO A 122 -5.53 17.38 14.99
CA PRO A 122 -6.42 16.83 13.99
C PRO A 122 -7.80 16.57 14.62
N THR A 123 -8.87 16.70 13.84
CA THR A 123 -10.22 16.39 14.33
C THR A 123 -10.28 14.94 14.80
N LEU A 124 -10.53 14.74 16.10
CA LEU A 124 -10.53 13.42 16.76
C LEU A 124 -11.88 12.70 16.66
N THR A 125 -12.97 13.44 16.45
CA THR A 125 -14.32 12.91 16.31
C THR A 125 -14.93 13.28 14.95
N ASP A 126 -15.86 12.48 14.47
CA ASP A 126 -16.79 12.84 13.40
C ASP A 126 -18.21 12.57 13.90
N LYS A 127 -18.98 13.65 14.08
CA LYS A 127 -20.25 13.63 14.82
C LYS A 127 -20.03 13.07 16.24
N ASP A 128 -20.61 11.90 16.56
CA ASP A 128 -20.54 11.24 17.87
C ASP A 128 -19.62 9.99 17.88
N ARG A 129 -18.78 9.83 16.84
CA ARG A 129 -17.90 8.68 16.67
C ARG A 129 -16.44 9.11 16.75
N GLY A 130 -15.63 8.35 17.48
CA GLY A 130 -14.19 8.58 17.55
C GLY A 130 -13.50 8.09 16.28
N ARG A 131 -12.60 8.90 15.72
CA ARG A 131 -11.96 8.59 14.44
C ARG A 131 -10.77 7.64 14.56
N PHE A 132 -10.23 7.45 15.77
CA PHE A 132 -9.02 6.68 15.99
C PHE A 132 -9.20 5.67 17.13
N ALA A 133 -8.77 4.43 16.90
CA ALA A 133 -8.80 3.37 17.92
C ALA A 133 -7.51 3.28 18.73
N LEU A 134 -6.42 3.91 18.26
CA LEU A 134 -5.12 3.90 18.90
C LEU A 134 -4.36 5.18 18.55
N ILE A 135 -3.61 5.70 19.50
CA ILE A 135 -2.67 6.81 19.28
C ILE A 135 -1.25 6.33 19.53
N ILE A 136 -0.32 6.68 18.65
CA ILE A 136 1.10 6.34 18.77
C ILE A 136 1.92 7.62 18.72
N TYR A 137 2.81 7.81 19.69
CA TYR A 137 3.81 8.87 19.71
C TYR A 137 5.19 8.28 19.49
N GLU A 138 5.86 8.67 18.40
CA GLU A 138 7.27 8.30 18.20
C GLU A 138 8.20 8.93 19.26
N ASN A 139 7.72 9.99 19.93
CA ASN A 139 8.37 10.60 21.07
C ASN A 139 7.31 10.99 22.11
N ILE A 140 7.24 10.24 23.22
CA ILE A 140 6.28 10.47 24.31
C ILE A 140 6.47 11.84 24.96
N LEU A 141 7.66 12.47 24.84
CA LEU A 141 7.85 13.83 25.32
C LEU A 141 6.95 14.85 24.62
N LYS A 142 6.53 14.58 23.37
CA LYS A 142 5.60 15.47 22.66
C LYS A 142 4.22 15.46 23.32
N TYR A 143 3.76 14.30 23.78
CA TYR A 143 2.49 14.16 24.51
C TYR A 143 2.51 14.83 25.89
N VAL A 144 3.60 14.68 26.66
CA VAL A 144 3.69 15.30 28.01
C VAL A 144 3.96 16.79 27.99
N ASN A 145 4.46 17.32 26.87
CA ASN A 145 4.74 18.74 26.68
C ASN A 145 3.72 19.44 25.76
N LEU A 146 2.61 18.79 25.42
CA LEU A 146 1.46 19.47 24.82
C LEU A 146 1.03 20.64 25.71
N ASP A 147 0.51 21.70 25.09
CA ASP A 147 -0.18 22.75 25.83
C ASP A 147 -1.42 22.18 26.54
N ALA A 148 -1.86 22.88 27.60
CA ALA A 148 -2.90 22.37 28.49
C ALA A 148 -4.22 22.06 27.77
N TRP A 149 -4.60 22.87 26.77
CA TRP A 149 -5.86 22.70 26.05
C TRP A 149 -5.82 21.47 25.13
N ASN A 150 -4.79 21.34 24.31
CA ASN A 150 -4.62 20.17 23.44
C ASN A 150 -4.46 18.88 24.25
N ARG A 151 -3.76 18.95 25.40
CA ARG A 151 -3.60 17.82 26.30
C ARG A 151 -4.92 17.37 26.90
N GLU A 152 -5.71 18.30 27.44
CA GLU A 152 -7.04 18.00 28.01
C GLU A 152 -7.99 17.44 26.95
N LEU A 153 -7.99 18.00 25.73
CA LEU A 153 -8.79 17.51 24.62
C LEU A 153 -8.48 16.05 24.28
N LEU A 154 -7.18 15.72 24.17
CA LEU A 154 -6.72 14.37 23.83
C LEU A 154 -6.99 13.38 24.97
N ASP A 155 -6.74 13.77 26.22
CA ASP A 155 -6.98 12.91 27.38
C ASP A 155 -8.48 12.62 27.55
N LYS A 156 -9.34 13.63 27.36
CA LYS A 156 -10.79 13.45 27.37
C LYS A 156 -11.24 12.49 26.26
N TYR A 157 -10.69 12.64 25.05
CA TYR A 157 -10.96 11.71 23.95
C TYR A 157 -10.55 10.28 24.31
N CYS A 158 -9.34 10.09 24.85
CA CYS A 158 -8.84 8.77 25.24
C CYS A 158 -9.71 8.11 26.31
N VAL A 159 -10.12 8.85 27.33
CA VAL A 159 -10.99 8.35 28.41
C VAL A 159 -12.41 8.06 27.92
N GLU A 160 -12.99 8.96 27.12
CA GLU A 160 -14.38 8.82 26.65
C GLU A 160 -14.56 7.66 25.66
N TYR A 161 -13.59 7.46 24.77
CA TYR A 161 -13.63 6.44 23.72
C TYR A 161 -12.78 5.20 24.02
N GLY A 162 -12.09 5.17 25.16
CA GLY A 162 -11.23 4.05 25.58
C GLY A 162 -10.03 3.82 24.66
N VAL A 163 -9.42 4.90 24.17
CA VAL A 163 -8.29 4.84 23.24
C VAL A 163 -6.97 4.81 24.01
N GLY A 164 -6.17 3.76 23.78
CA GLY A 164 -4.85 3.62 24.38
C GLY A 164 -3.75 4.41 23.66
N ILE A 165 -2.59 4.54 24.31
CA ILE A 165 -1.42 5.24 23.75
C ILE A 165 -0.18 4.33 23.74
N ILE A 166 0.50 4.25 22.60
CA ILE A 166 1.88 3.72 22.53
C ILE A 166 2.85 4.90 22.50
N GLY A 167 3.87 4.90 23.35
CA GLY A 167 4.87 5.95 23.43
C GLY A 167 6.29 5.40 23.34
N PHE A 168 7.13 6.06 22.56
CA PHE A 168 8.56 5.77 22.52
C PHE A 168 9.35 6.87 23.21
N PHE A 169 10.40 6.49 23.92
CA PHE A 169 11.40 7.41 24.46
C PHE A 169 12.78 6.85 24.16
N LYS A 170 13.49 7.48 23.23
CA LYS A 170 14.88 7.19 22.92
C LYS A 170 15.75 8.29 23.48
N ALA A 171 16.75 7.94 24.30
CA ALA A 171 17.66 8.93 24.86
C ALA A 171 18.55 9.55 23.78
N ASN A 172 19.05 10.74 24.06
CA ASN A 172 20.06 11.43 23.27
C ASN A 172 21.09 12.09 24.22
N GLU A 173 22.12 12.69 23.65
CA GLU A 173 23.20 13.34 24.41
C GLU A 173 22.71 14.43 25.39
N ASN A 174 21.57 15.07 25.09
CA ASN A 174 20.97 16.11 25.93
C ASN A 174 19.97 15.57 26.95
N SER A 175 19.72 14.26 26.97
CA SER A 175 18.76 13.63 27.88
C SER A 175 19.33 13.58 29.29
N LEU A 176 18.52 13.96 30.27
CA LEU A 176 18.89 13.85 31.68
C LEU A 176 19.10 12.38 32.05
N LEU A 177 20.15 12.10 32.83
CA LEU A 177 20.46 10.74 33.31
C LEU A 177 19.30 10.14 34.11
N SER A 178 18.63 10.95 34.92
CA SER A 178 17.43 10.55 35.65
C SER A 178 16.44 11.71 35.69
N ALA A 179 15.19 11.48 35.30
CA ALA A 179 14.13 12.48 35.34
C ALA A 179 12.75 11.83 35.56
N GLN A 180 11.89 12.51 36.31
CA GLN A 180 10.49 12.12 36.40
C GLN A 180 9.76 12.57 35.13
N LEU A 181 8.99 11.67 34.52
CA LEU A 181 8.12 12.01 33.40
C LEU A 181 7.02 12.97 33.89
N LYS A 182 6.99 14.18 33.34
CA LYS A 182 6.10 15.26 33.77
C LYS A 182 4.64 14.80 33.83
N GLY A 183 4.02 14.94 35.00
CA GLY A 183 2.62 14.58 35.24
C GLY A 183 2.37 13.11 35.56
N PHE A 184 3.42 12.29 35.64
CA PHE A 184 3.31 10.85 35.89
C PHE A 184 4.18 10.42 37.07
N PRO A 185 3.75 9.43 37.88
CA PRO A 185 4.58 8.81 38.90
C PRO A 185 5.54 7.79 38.26
N LEU A 186 6.33 8.22 37.28
CA LEU A 186 7.23 7.39 36.48
C LEU A 186 8.57 8.09 36.30
N PHE A 187 9.66 7.39 36.62
CA PHE A 187 11.03 7.86 36.44
C PHE A 187 11.67 7.19 35.23
N LEU A 188 12.41 7.99 34.47
CA LEU A 188 13.18 7.60 33.29
C LEU A 188 14.66 7.68 33.65
N HIS A 189 15.40 6.60 33.45
CA HIS A 189 16.86 6.59 33.57
C HIS A 189 17.46 6.30 32.20
N SER A 190 18.29 7.21 31.68
CA SER A 190 18.66 7.29 30.26
C SER A 190 20.15 7.09 29.99
N ASN A 191 20.51 6.87 28.73
CA ASN A 191 21.89 6.66 28.25
C ASN A 191 22.56 5.45 28.91
N LEU A 192 21.84 4.33 28.99
CA LEU A 192 22.34 3.08 29.55
C LEU A 192 22.77 2.10 28.44
N ALA A 193 23.87 1.40 28.67
CA ALA A 193 24.26 0.23 27.89
C ALA A 193 23.67 -1.04 28.54
N LEU A 194 22.85 -1.78 27.79
CA LEU A 194 22.10 -2.92 28.30
C LEU A 194 22.54 -4.24 27.63
N LYS A 195 22.28 -5.36 28.30
CA LYS A 195 22.50 -6.72 27.83
C LYS A 195 21.45 -7.68 28.39
N ASP A 196 21.35 -8.87 27.80
CA ASP A 196 20.54 -9.98 28.30
C ASP A 196 19.07 -9.58 28.59
N CYS A 197 18.25 -9.51 27.54
CA CYS A 197 16.84 -9.11 27.65
C CYS A 197 15.92 -10.32 27.86
N SER A 198 15.00 -10.20 28.81
CA SER A 198 14.01 -11.21 29.18
C SER A 198 12.60 -10.63 29.10
N ILE A 199 11.64 -11.51 28.80
CA ILE A 199 10.23 -11.16 28.65
C ILE A 199 9.49 -11.56 29.92
N ASN A 200 8.66 -10.67 30.48
CA ASN A 200 7.86 -11.00 31.66
C ASN A 200 6.70 -11.95 31.29
N PRO A 201 6.71 -13.22 31.71
CA PRO A 201 5.67 -14.19 31.33
C PRO A 201 4.29 -13.88 31.92
N LYS A 202 4.20 -13.00 32.92
CA LYS A 202 2.95 -12.60 33.55
C LYS A 202 2.28 -11.42 32.84
N SER A 203 2.93 -10.80 31.85
CA SER A 203 2.36 -9.64 31.18
C SER A 203 1.12 -10.02 30.36
N PRO A 204 -0.05 -9.41 30.62
CA PRO A 204 -1.28 -9.69 29.88
C PRO A 204 -1.26 -9.14 28.45
N LEU A 205 -0.23 -8.36 28.10
CA LEU A 205 -0.02 -7.80 26.77
C LEU A 205 0.38 -8.88 25.75
N LEU A 206 1.08 -9.92 26.19
CA LEU A 206 1.68 -10.92 25.28
C LEU A 206 0.59 -11.78 24.63
N TYR A 207 0.61 -11.83 23.30
CA TYR A 207 -0.32 -12.63 22.51
C TYR A 207 0.42 -13.44 21.44
N ILE A 208 1.15 -12.77 20.55
CA ILE A 208 2.05 -13.41 19.60
C ILE A 208 3.38 -13.75 20.28
N THR A 209 3.87 -12.90 21.18
CA THR A 209 5.16 -13.09 21.86
C THR A 209 5.13 -14.28 22.82
N ARG A 210 6.17 -15.13 22.79
CA ARG A 210 6.38 -16.23 23.74
C ARG A 210 7.47 -15.89 24.75
N PRO A 211 7.22 -15.99 26.08
CA PRO A 211 8.16 -15.55 27.11
C PRO A 211 9.16 -16.60 27.62
N SER A 212 9.63 -17.55 26.80
CA SER A 212 10.43 -18.70 27.27
C SER A 212 11.95 -18.56 27.20
N GLU A 213 12.47 -17.61 26.42
CA GLU A 213 13.92 -17.48 26.18
C GLU A 213 14.45 -16.09 26.60
N VAL A 214 15.73 -16.05 27.00
CA VAL A 214 16.46 -14.80 27.26
C VAL A 214 17.29 -14.49 26.03
N GLU A 215 17.13 -13.28 25.49
CA GLU A 215 17.94 -12.77 24.38
C GLU A 215 19.30 -12.37 24.95
N LYS A 216 20.29 -13.25 24.78
CA LYS A 216 21.63 -13.10 25.37
C LYS A 216 22.50 -12.17 24.54
N GLY A 217 23.36 -11.42 25.22
CA GLY A 217 24.33 -10.53 24.60
C GLY A 217 23.96 -9.06 24.71
N VAL A 218 24.76 -8.21 24.06
CA VAL A 218 24.67 -6.75 24.17
C VAL A 218 23.51 -6.23 23.31
N LEU A 219 22.66 -5.39 23.90
CA LEU A 219 21.57 -4.75 23.16
C LEU A 219 22.13 -3.65 22.23
N PRO A 220 21.47 -3.36 21.09
CA PRO A 220 21.97 -2.36 20.15
C PRO A 220 22.04 -0.95 20.76
N GLY A 221 23.22 -0.32 20.73
CA GLY A 221 23.43 1.06 21.19
C GLY A 221 23.62 1.23 22.70
N GLU A 222 23.87 2.46 23.13
CA GLU A 222 24.08 2.86 24.54
C GLU A 222 23.09 3.98 24.95
N ASP A 223 22.07 4.22 24.13
CA ASP A 223 21.06 5.27 24.24
C ASP A 223 19.72 4.75 24.79
N TRP A 224 19.78 3.69 25.61
CA TRP A 224 18.58 3.09 26.22
C TRP A 224 18.08 3.90 27.40
N THR A 225 16.76 3.90 27.53
CA THR A 225 16.05 4.37 28.71
C THR A 225 15.34 3.22 29.40
N VAL A 226 15.40 3.20 30.72
CA VAL A 226 14.67 2.24 31.55
C VAL A 226 13.68 2.97 32.44
N PHE A 227 12.57 2.29 32.74
CA PHE A 227 11.44 2.85 33.46
C PHE A 227 11.40 2.33 34.91
N GLN A 228 11.20 3.24 35.86
CA GLN A 228 11.03 2.89 37.27
C GLN A 228 9.80 3.60 37.85
N SER A 229 8.95 2.84 38.55
CA SER A 229 7.83 3.40 39.29
C SER A 229 7.53 2.57 40.53
N ASN A 230 7.03 3.24 41.57
CA ASN A 230 6.47 2.62 42.77
C ASN A 230 4.93 2.55 42.73
N HIS A 231 4.30 3.02 41.65
CA HIS A 231 2.84 3.02 41.50
C HIS A 231 2.37 1.71 40.86
N SER A 232 1.31 1.10 41.42
CA SER A 232 0.75 -0.18 40.98
C SER A 232 0.07 -0.17 39.60
N THR A 233 0.13 0.93 38.86
CA THR A 233 -0.42 1.02 37.49
C THR A 233 0.57 0.50 36.48
N TYR A 234 1.86 0.49 36.83
CA TYR A 234 2.94 0.15 35.91
C TYR A 234 3.40 -1.28 36.12
N GLU A 235 3.42 -2.04 35.03
CA GLU A 235 3.87 -3.44 35.01
C GLU A 235 4.97 -3.62 33.94
N PRO A 236 6.07 -4.32 34.26
CA PRO A 236 7.14 -4.55 33.31
C PRO A 236 6.72 -5.56 32.23
N VAL A 237 7.09 -5.29 30.98
CA VAL A 237 6.89 -6.21 29.84
C VAL A 237 8.22 -6.82 29.41
N LEU A 238 9.23 -5.97 29.19
CA LEU A 238 10.61 -6.38 28.90
C LEU A 238 11.56 -5.90 29.99
N LEU A 239 12.51 -6.75 30.34
CA LEU A 239 13.49 -6.55 31.41
C LEU A 239 14.90 -6.84 30.88
N ALA A 240 15.89 -6.00 31.17
CA ALA A 240 17.28 -6.20 30.73
C ALA A 240 18.28 -5.90 31.85
N LYS A 241 19.50 -6.41 31.75
CA LYS A 241 20.61 -6.15 32.67
C LYS A 241 21.48 -5.00 32.16
N THR A 242 22.16 -4.29 33.06
CA THR A 242 23.20 -3.33 32.65
C THR A 242 24.47 -4.04 32.21
N LYS A 243 25.22 -3.41 31.29
CA LYS A 243 26.51 -3.91 30.80
C LYS A 243 27.61 -3.75 31.86
N SER A 244 27.64 -2.64 32.58
CA SER A 244 28.55 -2.34 33.70
C SER A 244 27.82 -2.42 35.06
N ALA A 245 28.54 -2.81 36.11
CA ALA A 245 28.09 -2.72 37.50
C ALA A 245 28.18 -1.28 38.05
N GLU A 246 28.05 -0.29 37.17
CA GLU A 246 28.07 1.13 37.57
C GLU A 246 26.76 1.42 38.28
N SER A 247 26.89 1.70 39.58
CA SER A 247 25.79 2.05 40.46
C SER A 247 25.05 3.26 39.89
N ILE A 248 23.80 3.05 39.45
CA ILE A 248 22.83 4.15 39.47
C ILE A 248 22.79 4.61 40.93
N PRO A 249 23.05 5.90 41.23
CA PRO A 249 22.98 6.39 42.61
C PRO A 249 21.61 6.02 43.18
N HIS A 250 21.58 5.28 44.30
CA HIS A 250 20.40 4.68 44.96
C HIS A 250 19.93 3.28 44.53
N MET A 251 20.68 2.51 43.71
CA MET A 251 20.31 1.11 43.38
C MET A 251 21.32 0.09 43.92
N SER A 252 20.82 -0.98 44.56
CA SER A 252 21.63 -2.05 45.19
C SER A 252 22.40 -2.90 44.17
N VAL A 253 23.52 -3.48 44.62
CA VAL A 253 24.67 -4.00 43.84
C VAL A 253 24.46 -5.38 43.18
N ASP A 254 23.28 -6.00 43.26
CA ASP A 254 22.97 -7.19 42.45
C ASP A 254 22.44 -6.78 41.08
N ALA A 255 22.76 -7.53 40.01
CA ALA A 255 22.41 -7.24 38.62
C ALA A 255 20.89 -7.05 38.42
N ALA A 256 20.40 -5.85 38.75
CA ALA A 256 19.00 -5.53 38.80
C ALA A 256 18.43 -5.59 37.38
N LEU A 257 17.33 -6.32 37.22
CA LEU A 257 16.58 -6.32 35.98
C LEU A 257 15.88 -4.96 35.84
N HIS A 258 16.19 -4.25 34.77
CA HIS A 258 15.63 -2.93 34.47
C HIS A 258 14.56 -3.03 33.38
N THR A 259 13.44 -2.34 33.60
CA THR A 259 12.31 -2.36 32.66
C THR A 259 12.59 -1.52 31.43
N THR A 260 12.69 -2.14 30.26
CA THR A 260 12.89 -1.45 28.96
C THR A 260 11.58 -1.22 28.21
N VAL A 261 10.56 -2.02 28.49
CA VAL A 261 9.18 -1.79 28.02
C VAL A 261 8.22 -1.91 29.19
N MET A 262 7.40 -0.88 29.38
CA MET A 262 6.49 -0.73 30.53
C MET A 262 5.05 -0.66 30.04
N GLN A 263 4.16 -1.42 30.67
CA GLN A 263 2.72 -1.29 30.49
C GLN A 263 2.14 -0.40 31.60
N ASP A 264 1.32 0.58 31.24
CA ASP A 264 0.50 1.38 32.15
C ASP A 264 -0.96 0.92 32.03
N LEU A 265 -1.52 0.41 33.13
CA LEU A 265 -2.90 -0.07 33.23
C LEU A 265 -3.93 1.07 33.25
N GLY A 266 -3.49 2.33 33.32
CA GLY A 266 -4.36 3.51 33.35
C GLY A 266 -5.05 3.73 34.71
N LEU A 267 -4.53 3.17 35.79
CA LEU A 267 -5.11 3.34 37.14
C LEU A 267 -4.88 4.75 37.70
N HIS A 268 -3.95 5.52 37.13
CA HIS A 268 -3.64 6.88 37.55
C HIS A 268 -4.57 7.92 36.92
N ASP A 269 -4.86 7.82 35.61
CA ASP A 269 -5.61 8.85 34.85
C ASP A 269 -6.67 8.29 33.89
N GLY A 270 -6.91 6.98 33.91
CA GLY A 270 -7.91 6.31 33.07
C GLY A 270 -7.45 5.95 31.66
N ILE A 271 -6.18 6.18 31.30
CA ILE A 271 -5.66 5.92 29.95
C ILE A 271 -4.63 4.80 29.99
N GLN A 272 -4.85 3.73 29.23
CA GLN A 272 -3.90 2.63 29.11
C GLN A 272 -2.76 2.99 28.16
N ARG A 273 -1.52 2.62 28.52
CA ARG A 273 -0.34 2.93 27.70
C ARG A 273 0.65 1.79 27.63
N VAL A 274 1.46 1.78 26.58
CA VAL A 274 2.69 0.96 26.50
C VAL A 274 3.85 1.86 26.10
N LEU A 275 4.90 1.85 26.91
CA LEU A 275 6.05 2.75 26.78
C LEU A 275 7.31 1.95 26.44
N PHE A 276 8.00 2.34 25.37
CA PHE A 276 9.23 1.74 24.89
C PHE A 276 10.43 2.65 25.20
N GLY A 277 11.47 2.09 25.83
CA GLY A 277 12.67 2.80 26.24
C GLY A 277 13.78 2.90 25.18
N ASN A 278 13.49 2.51 23.94
CA ASN A 278 14.31 2.76 22.76
C ASN A 278 13.42 2.61 21.51
N ASN A 279 13.97 2.78 20.31
CA ASN A 279 13.31 2.62 19.03
C ASN A 279 13.03 1.15 18.66
N LEU A 280 12.61 0.90 17.41
CA LEU A 280 12.30 -0.43 16.90
C LEU A 280 13.50 -1.14 16.25
N ASN A 281 14.73 -0.65 16.39
CA ASN A 281 15.92 -1.35 15.86
C ASN A 281 16.17 -2.70 16.55
N PHE A 282 15.76 -2.82 17.81
CA PHE A 282 15.81 -4.08 18.54
C PHE A 282 14.60 -4.95 18.17
N TRP A 283 14.85 -6.17 17.70
CA TRP A 283 13.81 -7.00 17.10
C TRP A 283 12.69 -7.41 18.08
N LEU A 284 12.98 -7.61 19.37
CA LEU A 284 11.95 -7.86 20.40
C LEU A 284 11.01 -6.67 20.58
N HIS A 285 11.47 -5.43 20.38
CA HIS A 285 10.57 -4.28 20.41
C HIS A 285 9.54 -4.36 19.28
N LYS A 286 9.92 -4.83 18.08
CA LYS A 286 8.96 -5.03 16.98
C LYS A 286 7.90 -6.06 17.34
N LEU A 287 8.30 -7.15 18.00
CA LEU A 287 7.38 -8.21 18.42
C LEU A 287 6.39 -7.72 19.48
N VAL A 288 6.90 -7.08 20.53
CA VAL A 288 6.08 -6.49 21.61
C VAL A 288 5.23 -5.33 21.10
N PHE A 289 5.69 -4.56 20.11
CA PHE A 289 4.91 -3.51 19.48
C PHE A 289 3.65 -4.05 18.80
N VAL A 290 3.74 -5.16 18.06
CA VAL A 290 2.57 -5.81 17.44
C VAL A 290 1.56 -6.25 18.51
N ASP A 291 2.05 -6.86 19.60
CA ASP A 291 1.20 -7.23 20.74
C ASP A 291 0.58 -6.01 21.43
N SER A 292 1.31 -4.90 21.53
CA SER A 292 0.82 -3.63 22.11
C SER A 292 -0.34 -3.05 21.30
N VAL A 293 -0.24 -3.04 19.97
CA VAL A 293 -1.33 -2.60 19.08
C VAL A 293 -2.57 -3.46 19.27
N SER A 294 -2.38 -4.79 19.31
CA SER A 294 -3.48 -5.74 19.53
C SER A 294 -4.12 -5.56 20.90
N PHE A 295 -3.32 -5.43 21.96
CA PHE A 295 -3.81 -5.29 23.34
C PHE A 295 -4.60 -4.00 23.53
N LEU A 296 -4.03 -2.84 23.18
CA LEU A 296 -4.64 -1.53 23.41
C LEU A 296 -5.87 -1.26 22.53
N THR A 297 -6.08 -2.05 21.47
CA THR A 297 -7.25 -1.94 20.59
C THR A 297 -8.33 -2.98 20.90
N GLY A 298 -8.19 -3.73 21.99
CA GLY A 298 -9.12 -4.82 22.33
C GLY A 298 -9.17 -5.91 21.26
N LYS A 299 -8.02 -6.18 20.62
CA LYS A 299 -7.83 -7.10 19.49
C LYS A 299 -8.54 -6.71 18.19
N ARG A 300 -9.06 -5.48 18.06
CA ARG A 300 -9.64 -4.99 16.79
C ARG A 300 -8.60 -4.80 15.70
N LEU A 301 -7.38 -4.40 16.08
CA LEU A 301 -6.22 -4.36 15.18
C LEU A 301 -5.26 -5.47 15.61
N SER A 302 -5.57 -6.70 15.20
CA SER A 302 -4.82 -7.90 15.58
C SER A 302 -4.69 -8.87 14.41
N LEU A 303 -3.54 -9.54 14.32
CA LEU A 303 -3.32 -10.63 13.36
C LEU A 303 -3.66 -11.98 14.02
N PRO A 304 -4.21 -12.96 13.30
CA PRO A 304 -4.43 -14.30 13.85
C PRO A 304 -3.09 -14.94 14.26
N LEU A 305 -3.09 -16.04 15.02
CA LEU A 305 -1.85 -16.79 15.31
C LEU A 305 -1.43 -17.71 14.17
N ASP A 306 -2.37 -18.09 13.29
CA ASP A 306 -2.08 -18.98 12.17
C ASP A 306 -1.21 -18.28 11.12
N ARG A 307 -0.16 -18.98 10.65
CA ARG A 307 0.70 -18.56 9.56
C ARG A 307 0.80 -19.65 8.53
N TYR A 308 0.50 -19.33 7.28
CA TYR A 308 0.62 -20.26 6.17
C TYR A 308 1.90 -19.98 5.39
N ILE A 309 2.76 -20.99 5.27
CA ILE A 309 4.04 -20.90 4.58
C ILE A 309 4.04 -21.88 3.40
N LEU A 310 4.38 -21.37 2.23
CA LEU A 310 4.69 -22.14 1.03
C LEU A 310 6.09 -21.74 0.56
N VAL A 311 6.93 -22.73 0.24
CA VAL A 311 8.27 -22.50 -0.31
C VAL A 311 8.31 -23.09 -1.70
N ASP A 312 8.38 -22.20 -2.69
CA ASP A 312 8.47 -22.55 -4.09
C ASP A 312 9.96 -22.54 -4.50
N ILE A 313 10.42 -23.64 -5.09
CA ILE A 313 11.76 -23.82 -5.67
C ILE A 313 11.62 -23.74 -7.19
N ASP A 314 11.88 -22.58 -7.75
CA ASP A 314 11.87 -22.35 -9.19
C ASP A 314 13.11 -23.00 -9.84
N ASP A 315 13.14 -23.04 -11.16
CA ASP A 315 14.32 -23.44 -11.95
C ASP A 315 14.77 -24.90 -11.77
N ILE A 316 13.88 -25.81 -11.39
CA ILE A 316 14.18 -27.25 -11.41
C ILE A 316 14.57 -27.66 -12.83
N PHE A 317 15.74 -28.28 -12.93
CA PHE A 317 16.52 -28.62 -14.12
C PHE A 317 17.20 -27.48 -14.87
N VAL A 318 16.98 -26.19 -14.57
CA VAL A 318 17.53 -25.08 -15.39
C VAL A 318 18.97 -24.72 -15.04
N GLY A 319 19.40 -24.97 -13.79
CA GLY A 319 20.68 -24.52 -13.24
C GLY A 319 21.89 -24.84 -14.12
N LYS A 320 22.88 -23.95 -14.13
CA LYS A 320 24.15 -24.15 -14.85
C LYS A 320 24.95 -25.28 -14.21
N GLU A 321 25.77 -25.96 -15.00
CA GLU A 321 26.76 -26.93 -14.51
C GLU A 321 27.56 -26.37 -13.32
N GLY A 322 27.71 -27.18 -12.27
CA GLY A 322 28.36 -26.81 -11.00
C GLY A 322 27.45 -26.14 -9.97
N THR A 323 26.22 -25.80 -10.35
CA THR A 323 25.22 -25.16 -9.45
C THR A 323 24.01 -26.03 -9.19
N ARG A 324 23.95 -27.24 -9.78
CA ARG A 324 22.78 -28.11 -9.67
C ARG A 324 22.87 -28.99 -8.42
N MET A 325 21.73 -29.57 -8.05
CA MET A 325 21.66 -30.51 -6.93
C MET A 325 22.27 -31.85 -7.32
N LYS A 326 23.11 -32.40 -6.45
CA LYS A 326 23.59 -33.78 -6.53
C LYS A 326 22.71 -34.71 -5.69
N VAL A 327 22.98 -36.01 -5.76
CA VAL A 327 22.29 -37.05 -4.97
C VAL A 327 22.18 -36.70 -3.48
N GLU A 328 23.27 -36.23 -2.88
CA GLU A 328 23.35 -35.82 -1.48
C GLU A 328 22.50 -34.60 -1.15
N ASP A 329 22.33 -33.68 -2.11
CA ASP A 329 21.53 -32.47 -1.96
C ASP A 329 20.03 -32.81 -2.00
N VAL A 330 19.63 -33.68 -2.93
CA VAL A 330 18.25 -34.16 -3.04
C VAL A 330 17.84 -34.96 -1.80
N LYS A 331 18.73 -35.80 -1.25
CA LYS A 331 18.50 -36.47 0.03
C LYS A 331 18.32 -35.47 1.17
N ALA A 332 19.21 -34.48 1.26
CA ALA A 332 19.11 -33.44 2.28
C ALA A 332 17.82 -32.60 2.16
N LEU A 333 17.36 -32.32 0.94
CA LEU A 333 16.09 -31.65 0.68
C LEU A 333 14.91 -32.46 1.24
N PHE A 334 14.87 -33.76 0.95
CA PHE A 334 13.84 -34.67 1.47
C PHE A 334 13.90 -34.82 3.00
N ASP A 335 15.09 -35.01 3.57
CA ASP A 335 15.27 -35.14 5.02
C ASP A 335 14.88 -33.86 5.77
N THR A 336 15.26 -32.69 5.24
CA THR A 336 14.88 -31.40 5.83
C THR A 336 13.37 -31.15 5.70
N GLN A 337 12.73 -31.57 4.60
CA GLN A 337 11.27 -31.52 4.48
C GLN A 337 10.61 -32.32 5.62
N ASN A 338 11.11 -33.52 5.91
CA ASN A 338 10.60 -34.35 7.00
C ASN A 338 10.87 -33.75 8.39
N GLU A 339 12.01 -33.11 8.59
CA GLU A 339 12.29 -32.35 9.81
C GLU A 339 11.30 -31.18 9.97
N LEU A 340 11.06 -30.41 8.90
CA LEU A 340 10.13 -29.29 8.92
C LEU A 340 8.68 -29.74 9.18
N ARG A 341 8.29 -30.95 8.76
CA ARG A 341 6.97 -31.54 9.07
C ARG A 341 6.69 -31.68 10.56
N THR A 342 7.73 -31.75 11.41
CA THR A 342 7.57 -31.79 12.86
C THR A 342 7.11 -30.45 13.46
N HIS A 343 7.36 -29.35 12.75
CA HIS A 343 7.00 -27.99 13.17
C HIS A 343 5.87 -27.37 12.32
N ILE A 344 5.75 -27.80 11.07
CA ILE A 344 4.74 -27.34 10.10
C ILE A 344 4.05 -28.59 9.54
N PRO A 345 2.88 -28.98 10.05
CA PRO A 345 2.20 -30.20 9.63
C PRO A 345 2.01 -30.26 8.11
N ASN A 346 2.34 -31.41 7.51
CA ASN A 346 2.27 -31.66 6.06
C ASN A 346 3.15 -30.77 5.18
N PHE A 347 4.18 -30.11 5.75
CA PHE A 347 5.11 -29.31 4.98
C PHE A 347 5.63 -30.06 3.75
N THR A 348 5.53 -29.42 2.59
CA THR A 348 5.94 -29.98 1.31
C THR A 348 6.52 -28.85 0.46
N PHE A 349 7.76 -29.02 -0.02
CA PHE A 349 8.36 -28.12 -0.98
C PHE A 349 7.64 -28.23 -2.32
N ASN A 350 7.52 -27.11 -3.02
CA ASN A 350 6.82 -27.01 -4.29
C ASN A 350 7.82 -26.70 -5.41
N LEU A 351 7.95 -27.60 -6.38
CA LEU A 351 9.06 -27.64 -7.33
C LEU A 351 8.61 -27.17 -8.72
N GLY A 352 9.21 -26.07 -9.18
CA GLY A 352 8.94 -25.45 -10.47
C GLY A 352 9.90 -25.93 -11.55
N TYR A 353 9.42 -26.70 -12.53
CA TYR A 353 10.30 -27.37 -13.49
C TYR A 353 10.19 -26.85 -14.93
N SER A 354 11.33 -26.88 -15.62
CA SER A 354 11.48 -26.69 -17.06
C SER A 354 12.15 -27.91 -17.69
N GLY A 355 11.37 -28.83 -18.25
CA GLY A 355 11.84 -30.15 -18.69
C GLY A 355 12.88 -30.14 -19.82
N LYS A 356 13.07 -29.03 -20.54
CA LYS A 356 14.07 -28.93 -21.62
C LYS A 356 15.50 -29.17 -21.13
N PHE A 357 15.75 -28.87 -19.86
CA PHE A 357 17.08 -28.86 -19.26
C PHE A 357 17.34 -30.07 -18.34
N PHE A 358 16.48 -31.09 -18.44
CA PHE A 358 16.72 -32.37 -17.79
C PHE A 358 17.98 -33.03 -18.39
N HIS A 359 18.87 -33.54 -17.54
CA HIS A 359 20.15 -34.14 -17.95
C HIS A 359 21.05 -33.20 -18.78
N THR A 360 21.24 -31.99 -18.28
CA THR A 360 22.19 -31.02 -18.87
C THR A 360 23.30 -30.60 -17.90
N GLY A 361 23.52 -31.36 -16.83
CA GLY A 361 24.58 -31.13 -15.85
C GLY A 361 25.79 -32.03 -16.09
N THR A 362 26.60 -32.19 -15.04
CA THR A 362 27.59 -33.28 -14.93
C THR A 362 26.93 -34.61 -14.59
N ASP A 363 27.61 -35.74 -14.78
CA ASP A 363 27.11 -37.08 -14.41
C ASP A 363 26.54 -37.12 -12.97
N ALA A 364 27.23 -36.50 -12.01
CA ALA A 364 26.78 -36.45 -10.62
C ALA A 364 25.55 -35.56 -10.37
N GLU A 365 25.36 -34.53 -11.19
CA GLU A 365 24.17 -33.67 -11.15
C GLU A 365 22.98 -34.34 -11.84
N ASP A 366 23.23 -35.06 -12.94
CA ASP A 366 22.20 -35.81 -13.68
C ASP A 366 21.70 -37.01 -12.86
N GLU A 367 22.57 -37.68 -12.08
CA GLU A 367 22.15 -38.64 -11.05
C GLU A 367 21.28 -37.98 -9.96
N GLY A 368 21.53 -36.71 -9.66
CA GLY A 368 20.69 -35.90 -8.77
C GLY A 368 19.30 -35.65 -9.36
N ASP A 369 19.23 -35.28 -10.64
CA ASP A 369 17.98 -35.11 -11.38
C ASP A 369 17.15 -36.40 -11.40
N ASP A 370 17.79 -37.55 -11.64
CA ASP A 370 17.16 -38.87 -11.60
C ASP A 370 16.61 -39.21 -10.22
N LEU A 371 17.39 -38.96 -9.16
CA LEU A 371 16.93 -39.19 -7.81
C LEU A 371 15.75 -38.28 -7.45
N LEU A 372 15.76 -37.02 -7.89
CA LEU A 372 14.67 -36.09 -7.67
C LEU A 372 13.37 -36.60 -8.32
N LEU A 373 13.46 -37.15 -9.54
CA LEU A 373 12.32 -37.77 -10.21
C LEU A 373 11.85 -39.07 -9.53
N SER A 374 12.74 -39.82 -8.89
CA SER A 374 12.33 -40.97 -8.08
C SER A 374 11.48 -40.56 -6.86
N TYR A 375 11.58 -39.30 -6.41
CA TYR A 375 10.83 -38.71 -5.31
C TYR A 375 9.62 -37.87 -5.75
N VAL A 376 9.14 -38.03 -6.99
CA VAL A 376 8.02 -37.22 -7.54
C VAL A 376 6.80 -37.15 -6.61
N ARG A 377 6.45 -38.24 -5.92
CA ARG A 377 5.28 -38.28 -5.01
C ARG A 377 5.49 -37.59 -3.66
N GLU A 378 6.73 -37.27 -3.32
CA GLU A 378 7.10 -36.67 -2.03
C GLU A 378 7.06 -35.14 -2.06
N PHE A 379 6.98 -34.54 -3.25
CA PHE A 379 6.98 -33.09 -3.48
C PHE A 379 5.73 -32.63 -4.21
N TRP A 380 5.40 -31.35 -4.10
CA TRP A 380 4.47 -30.70 -5.01
C TRP A 380 5.21 -30.18 -6.23
N TRP A 381 4.50 -30.04 -7.35
CA TRP A 381 5.09 -29.66 -8.63
C TRP A 381 4.25 -28.61 -9.33
N PHE A 382 4.91 -27.70 -10.03
CA PHE A 382 4.26 -26.75 -10.94
C PHE A 382 5.09 -26.52 -12.21
N PRO A 383 4.44 -26.25 -13.36
CA PRO A 383 5.16 -25.97 -14.59
C PRO A 383 5.80 -24.58 -14.54
N HIS A 384 7.04 -24.50 -15.04
CA HIS A 384 7.82 -23.26 -15.15
C HIS A 384 8.26 -22.95 -16.60
N MET A 385 7.39 -23.29 -17.57
CA MET A 385 7.63 -23.26 -19.03
C MET A 385 8.67 -24.29 -19.52
N TRP A 386 8.58 -24.72 -20.78
CA TRP A 386 9.50 -25.73 -21.32
C TRP A 386 10.95 -25.21 -21.40
N SER A 387 11.16 -24.09 -22.10
CA SER A 387 12.49 -23.52 -22.35
C SER A 387 12.90 -22.44 -21.35
N HIS A 388 12.21 -22.32 -20.21
CA HIS A 388 12.39 -21.22 -19.25
C HIS A 388 12.29 -19.81 -19.89
N MET A 389 11.55 -19.69 -20.99
CA MET A 389 11.39 -18.42 -21.72
C MET A 389 10.29 -17.57 -21.10
N GLN A 390 10.54 -16.26 -21.03
CA GLN A 390 9.62 -15.28 -20.45
C GLN A 390 8.38 -15.08 -21.36
N PRO A 391 7.15 -15.17 -20.83
CA PRO A 391 5.94 -15.08 -21.64
C PRO A 391 5.78 -13.82 -22.49
N HIS A 392 6.22 -12.65 -22.00
CA HIS A 392 6.09 -11.39 -22.75
C HIS A 392 6.88 -11.34 -24.08
N LEU A 393 7.79 -12.30 -24.31
CA LEU A 393 8.54 -12.44 -25.57
C LEU A 393 7.76 -13.20 -26.65
N PHE A 394 6.60 -13.76 -26.30
CA PHE A 394 5.73 -14.46 -27.24
C PHE A 394 4.61 -13.53 -27.69
N HIS A 395 4.43 -13.43 -29.01
CA HIS A 395 3.39 -12.60 -29.63
C HIS A 395 2.15 -13.43 -30.02
N ASN A 396 2.27 -14.75 -30.02
CA ASN A 396 1.23 -15.67 -30.45
C ASN A 396 0.91 -16.69 -29.35
N GLN A 397 -0.34 -16.69 -28.89
CA GLN A 397 -0.84 -17.62 -27.88
C GLN A 397 -0.58 -19.09 -28.27
N SER A 398 -0.67 -19.43 -29.55
CA SER A 398 -0.48 -20.81 -30.03
C SER A 398 0.95 -21.31 -29.79
N VAL A 399 1.95 -20.46 -30.02
CA VAL A 399 3.37 -20.80 -29.78
C VAL A 399 3.65 -20.94 -28.28
N LEU A 400 3.06 -20.05 -27.47
CA LEU A 400 3.16 -20.14 -26.02
C LEU A 400 2.52 -21.45 -25.50
N ALA A 401 1.35 -21.82 -26.02
CA ALA A 401 0.66 -23.06 -25.70
C ALA A 401 1.44 -24.31 -26.15
N GLU A 402 2.14 -24.25 -27.28
CA GLU A 402 3.02 -25.33 -27.75
C GLU A 402 4.18 -25.56 -26.78
N GLN A 403 4.87 -24.49 -26.35
CA GLN A 403 5.91 -24.59 -25.32
C GLN A 403 5.37 -25.20 -24.02
N MET A 404 4.18 -24.81 -23.59
CA MET A 404 3.54 -25.41 -22.41
C MET A 404 3.21 -26.89 -22.61
N THR A 405 2.78 -27.27 -23.82
CA THR A 405 2.44 -28.65 -24.18
C THR A 405 3.66 -29.57 -24.14
N LEU A 406 4.83 -29.09 -24.60
CA LEU A 406 6.09 -29.83 -24.47
C LEU A 406 6.44 -30.11 -23.00
N ASN A 407 6.33 -29.10 -22.14
CA ASN A 407 6.58 -29.27 -20.70
C ASN A 407 5.58 -30.23 -20.05
N LYS A 408 4.31 -30.20 -20.50
CA LYS A 408 3.28 -31.14 -20.04
C LYS A 408 3.55 -32.57 -20.48
N LYS A 409 4.03 -32.77 -21.70
CA LYS A 409 4.42 -34.09 -22.20
C LYS A 409 5.56 -34.68 -21.37
N PHE A 410 6.60 -33.89 -21.10
CA PHE A 410 7.69 -34.28 -20.20
C PHE A 410 7.18 -34.71 -18.83
N ALA A 411 6.25 -33.93 -18.25
CA ALA A 411 5.66 -34.24 -16.95
C ALA A 411 4.93 -35.59 -16.94
N VAL A 412 4.13 -35.87 -17.96
CA VAL A 412 3.41 -37.15 -18.10
C VAL A 412 4.39 -38.33 -18.25
N GLU A 413 5.44 -38.16 -19.06
CA GLU A 413 6.45 -39.21 -19.29
C GLU A 413 7.21 -39.57 -18.00
N HIS A 414 7.44 -38.60 -17.12
CA HIS A 414 8.17 -38.79 -15.86
C HIS A 414 7.25 -38.91 -14.62
N GLY A 415 5.93 -39.03 -14.82
CA GLY A 415 4.96 -39.21 -13.74
C GLY A 415 4.72 -38.00 -12.84
N ILE A 416 5.19 -36.81 -13.22
CA ILE A 416 4.99 -35.55 -12.49
C ILE A 416 3.49 -35.17 -12.54
N PRO A 417 2.85 -34.83 -11.39
CA PRO A 417 1.45 -34.40 -11.36
C PRO A 417 1.18 -33.18 -12.27
N THR A 418 0.10 -33.22 -13.03
CA THR A 418 -0.26 -32.18 -14.02
C THR A 418 -1.55 -31.41 -13.68
N ASP A 419 -2.16 -31.73 -12.54
CA ASP A 419 -3.49 -31.27 -12.11
C ASP A 419 -3.46 -30.40 -10.83
N MET A 420 -2.28 -30.00 -10.37
CA MET A 420 -2.09 -29.15 -9.18
C MET A 420 -2.74 -27.76 -9.29
N GLY A 421 -3.03 -27.29 -10.52
CA GLY A 421 -3.74 -26.04 -10.77
C GLY A 421 -2.94 -24.77 -10.43
N TYR A 422 -1.62 -24.89 -10.23
CA TYR A 422 -0.69 -23.81 -9.92
C TYR A 422 0.42 -23.75 -10.95
N ALA A 423 0.83 -22.54 -11.35
CA ALA A 423 1.98 -22.30 -12.20
C ALA A 423 2.65 -20.99 -11.80
N VAL A 424 3.92 -20.85 -12.16
CA VAL A 424 4.66 -19.60 -12.07
C VAL A 424 5.36 -19.39 -13.41
N ALA A 425 5.25 -18.19 -13.98
CA ALA A 425 5.99 -17.85 -15.19
C ALA A 425 7.46 -17.51 -14.88
N PRO A 426 8.41 -17.87 -15.75
CA PRO A 426 9.79 -17.41 -15.66
C PRO A 426 9.89 -15.90 -15.46
N HIS A 427 10.68 -15.48 -14.47
CA HIS A 427 10.85 -14.09 -14.07
C HIS A 427 9.55 -13.33 -13.74
N HIS A 428 8.46 -14.05 -13.41
CA HIS A 428 7.11 -13.52 -13.20
C HIS A 428 6.52 -12.74 -14.38
N SER A 429 7.16 -12.83 -15.55
CA SER A 429 6.78 -12.07 -16.72
C SER A 429 5.39 -12.49 -17.22
N GLY A 430 4.58 -11.49 -17.57
CA GLY A 430 3.22 -11.69 -18.04
C GLY A 430 2.19 -12.01 -16.95
N VAL A 431 2.63 -12.35 -15.73
CA VAL A 431 1.74 -12.43 -14.56
C VAL A 431 1.35 -11.03 -14.11
N TYR A 432 2.34 -10.15 -13.98
CA TYR A 432 2.16 -8.70 -13.85
C TYR A 432 3.40 -7.95 -14.37
N PRO A 433 3.26 -6.95 -15.25
CA PRO A 433 2.03 -6.54 -15.94
C PRO A 433 1.40 -7.68 -16.73
N ILE A 434 0.07 -7.66 -16.84
CA ILE A 434 -0.70 -8.75 -17.44
C ILE A 434 -0.34 -8.94 -18.91
N HIS A 435 -0.08 -10.19 -19.30
CA HIS A 435 -0.04 -10.66 -20.67
C HIS A 435 -1.19 -11.64 -20.90
N VAL A 436 -2.25 -11.19 -21.58
CA VAL A 436 -3.52 -11.94 -21.68
C VAL A 436 -3.31 -13.36 -22.24
N GLN A 437 -2.46 -13.49 -23.26
CA GLN A 437 -2.15 -14.77 -23.90
C GLN A 437 -1.58 -15.81 -22.92
N LEU A 438 -0.86 -15.38 -21.88
CA LEU A 438 -0.36 -16.27 -20.81
C LEU A 438 -1.52 -16.91 -20.04
N TYR A 439 -2.48 -16.08 -19.60
CA TYR A 439 -3.63 -16.55 -18.82
C TYR A 439 -4.53 -17.49 -19.65
N GLU A 440 -4.67 -17.23 -20.94
CA GLU A 440 -5.43 -18.09 -21.86
C GLU A 440 -4.73 -19.43 -22.11
N ALA A 441 -3.44 -19.40 -22.43
CA ALA A 441 -2.63 -20.61 -22.63
C ALA A 441 -2.56 -21.48 -21.36
N TRP A 442 -2.41 -20.86 -20.19
CA TRP A 442 -2.45 -21.55 -18.89
C TRP A 442 -3.76 -22.28 -18.63
N LYS A 443 -4.90 -21.63 -18.90
CA LYS A 443 -6.21 -22.29 -18.76
C LYS A 443 -6.36 -23.43 -19.77
N GLN A 444 -5.97 -23.21 -21.01
CA GLN A 444 -6.12 -24.17 -22.09
C GLN A 444 -5.26 -25.43 -21.89
N VAL A 445 -3.98 -25.27 -21.56
CA VAL A 445 -3.02 -26.39 -21.52
C VAL A 445 -3.01 -27.07 -20.16
N TRP A 446 -3.05 -26.30 -19.09
CA TRP A 446 -2.80 -26.78 -17.72
C TRP A 446 -4.00 -26.67 -16.78
N SER A 447 -5.08 -26.00 -17.19
CA SER A 447 -6.21 -25.70 -16.29
C SER A 447 -5.78 -24.95 -15.01
N ILE A 448 -4.82 -24.02 -15.14
CA ILE A 448 -4.32 -23.23 -14.01
C ILE A 448 -5.45 -22.41 -13.39
N LYS A 449 -5.47 -22.39 -12.05
CA LYS A 449 -6.37 -21.60 -11.22
C LYS A 449 -5.63 -20.60 -10.36
N VAL A 450 -4.35 -20.84 -10.09
CA VAL A 450 -3.51 -20.01 -9.21
C VAL A 450 -2.15 -19.75 -9.84
N THR A 451 -1.64 -18.55 -9.64
CA THR A 451 -0.23 -18.19 -9.86
C THR A 451 0.24 -17.30 -8.72
N SER A 452 1.53 -17.02 -8.64
CA SER A 452 2.08 -16.01 -7.74
C SER A 452 3.01 -15.04 -8.47
N THR A 453 3.21 -13.85 -7.91
CA THR A 453 4.15 -12.86 -8.41
C THR A 453 4.64 -11.95 -7.30
N GLU A 454 5.88 -11.47 -7.43
CA GLU A 454 6.42 -10.41 -6.57
C GLU A 454 6.23 -8.99 -7.15
N GLU A 455 5.73 -8.89 -8.38
CA GLU A 455 5.68 -7.64 -9.15
C GLU A 455 4.43 -6.79 -8.82
N TYR A 456 3.36 -7.36 -8.25
CA TYR A 456 2.08 -6.66 -8.07
C TYR A 456 1.84 -6.10 -6.66
N PRO A 457 1.34 -4.85 -6.52
CA PRO A 457 1.18 -3.84 -7.57
C PRO A 457 2.52 -3.20 -7.95
N HIS A 458 3.53 -3.33 -7.09
CA HIS A 458 4.91 -2.90 -7.31
C HIS A 458 5.87 -3.95 -6.76
N LEU A 459 7.04 -4.08 -7.38
CA LEU A 459 8.13 -4.93 -6.88
C LEU A 459 8.57 -4.52 -5.47
N LYS A 460 8.68 -3.20 -5.22
CA LYS A 460 9.10 -2.62 -3.95
C LYS A 460 8.24 -1.42 -3.56
N PRO A 461 8.02 -1.18 -2.24
CA PRO A 461 8.41 -2.05 -1.13
C PRO A 461 7.50 -3.30 -1.01
N ALA A 462 8.06 -4.42 -0.55
CA ALA A 462 7.35 -5.72 -0.49
C ALA A 462 6.06 -5.69 0.36
N ARG A 463 6.00 -4.83 1.39
CA ARG A 463 4.80 -4.64 2.21
C ARG A 463 3.56 -4.15 1.45
N TYR A 464 3.73 -3.60 0.24
CA TYR A 464 2.64 -3.21 -0.64
C TYR A 464 2.16 -4.32 -1.57
N ARG A 465 2.81 -5.49 -1.60
CA ARG A 465 2.37 -6.62 -2.43
C ARG A 465 0.99 -7.10 -1.99
N ARG A 466 0.13 -7.42 -2.96
CA ARG A 466 -1.28 -7.79 -2.75
C ARG A 466 -1.64 -8.97 -3.65
N GLY A 467 -2.75 -9.63 -3.36
CA GLY A 467 -3.36 -10.56 -4.30
C GLY A 467 -4.26 -9.82 -5.29
N PHE A 468 -4.67 -10.50 -6.36
CA PHE A 468 -5.79 -10.09 -7.22
C PHE A 468 -6.33 -11.28 -8.01
N ILE A 469 -7.52 -11.13 -8.59
CA ILE A 469 -8.11 -12.13 -9.49
C ILE A 469 -8.23 -11.52 -10.88
N HIS A 470 -7.68 -12.22 -11.88
CA HIS A 470 -7.81 -11.84 -13.29
C HIS A 470 -8.12 -13.05 -14.16
N ASN A 471 -9.12 -12.90 -15.04
CA ASN A 471 -9.53 -13.93 -16.01
C ASN A 471 -9.82 -15.32 -15.38
N GLY A 472 -10.31 -15.34 -14.14
CA GLY A 472 -10.60 -16.54 -13.35
C GLY A 472 -9.40 -17.17 -12.63
N ILE A 473 -8.19 -16.60 -12.76
CA ILE A 473 -6.97 -17.05 -12.08
C ILE A 473 -6.71 -16.15 -10.87
N MET A 474 -6.50 -16.78 -9.72
CA MET A 474 -6.08 -16.15 -8.46
C MET A 474 -4.58 -15.90 -8.48
N VAL A 475 -4.16 -14.64 -8.31
CA VAL A 475 -2.75 -14.26 -8.25
C VAL A 475 -2.41 -13.92 -6.80
N LEU A 476 -1.42 -14.61 -6.23
CA LEU A 476 -0.97 -14.42 -4.85
C LEU A 476 0.32 -13.58 -4.77
N PRO A 477 0.48 -12.75 -3.72
CA PRO A 477 1.71 -12.01 -3.51
C PRO A 477 2.83 -12.97 -3.08
N ARG A 478 3.96 -12.93 -3.80
CA ARG A 478 5.16 -13.72 -3.51
C ARG A 478 6.19 -12.87 -2.77
N GLN A 479 6.94 -13.50 -1.86
CA GLN A 479 7.93 -12.88 -0.99
C GLN A 479 9.34 -13.36 -1.31
N THR A 480 10.30 -12.49 -1.05
CA THR A 480 11.73 -12.78 -1.12
C THR A 480 12.23 -13.27 0.24
N CYS A 481 13.22 -14.17 0.24
CA CYS A 481 13.83 -14.69 1.47
C CYS A 481 15.30 -14.31 1.66
N GLY A 482 15.81 -13.34 0.88
CA GLY A 482 17.22 -12.95 0.89
C GLY A 482 18.15 -13.87 0.08
N LEU A 483 17.61 -14.95 -0.49
CA LEU A 483 18.34 -15.85 -1.38
C LEU A 483 18.00 -15.52 -2.84
N PHE A 484 19.03 -15.34 -3.67
CA PHE A 484 18.90 -15.12 -5.10
C PHE A 484 19.52 -16.30 -5.86
N THR A 485 19.31 -16.37 -7.18
CA THR A 485 19.84 -17.45 -8.04
C THR A 485 21.37 -17.64 -7.96
N HIS A 486 22.11 -16.57 -7.64
CA HIS A 486 23.56 -16.58 -7.50
C HIS A 486 24.03 -16.74 -6.04
N THR A 487 23.11 -16.82 -5.08
CA THR A 487 23.42 -16.99 -3.66
C THR A 487 23.53 -18.47 -3.34
N ILE A 488 24.72 -19.03 -3.56
CA ILE A 488 24.97 -20.49 -3.51
C ILE A 488 25.83 -20.86 -2.30
N PHE A 489 26.90 -20.11 -2.03
CA PHE A 489 27.86 -20.42 -0.97
C PHE A 489 27.70 -19.49 0.24
N TYR A 490 27.79 -20.05 1.44
CA TYR A 490 27.54 -19.35 2.70
C TYR A 490 28.53 -18.20 2.92
N ASN A 491 29.81 -18.45 2.64
CA ASN A 491 30.88 -17.47 2.81
C ASN A 491 30.88 -16.37 1.74
N GLU A 492 30.15 -16.58 0.64
CA GLU A 492 30.01 -15.62 -0.45
C GLU A 492 28.67 -14.86 -0.40
N TYR A 493 27.87 -15.08 0.66
CA TYR A 493 26.62 -14.37 0.86
C TYR A 493 26.86 -12.85 0.84
N PRO A 494 26.06 -12.06 0.10
CA PRO A 494 26.24 -10.61 0.04
C PRO A 494 26.20 -9.96 1.43
N GLY A 495 27.30 -9.34 1.84
CA GLY A 495 27.45 -8.75 3.18
C GLY A 495 28.02 -9.70 4.25
N GLY A 496 28.34 -10.93 3.88
CA GLY A 496 28.88 -11.97 4.75
C GLY A 496 27.80 -12.88 5.35
N SER A 497 28.22 -14.04 5.84
CA SER A 497 27.36 -15.07 6.44
C SER A 497 26.49 -14.56 7.59
N SER A 498 27.00 -13.63 8.40
CA SER A 498 26.27 -13.02 9.51
C SER A 498 25.06 -12.20 9.06
N GLU A 499 25.03 -11.71 7.82
CA GLU A 499 23.86 -10.98 7.31
C GLU A 499 22.69 -11.93 7.00
N LEU A 500 22.98 -13.17 6.56
CA LEU A 500 21.95 -14.21 6.41
C LEU A 500 21.34 -14.57 7.77
N ASP A 501 22.19 -14.78 8.78
CA ASP A 501 21.72 -15.04 10.15
C ASP A 501 20.87 -13.90 10.71
N LYS A 502 21.26 -12.65 10.43
CA LYS A 502 20.55 -11.46 10.88
C LYS A 502 19.17 -11.30 10.23
N ILE A 503 19.00 -11.63 8.95
CA ILE A 503 17.65 -11.58 8.33
C ILE A 503 16.74 -12.67 8.89
N ILE A 504 17.29 -13.82 9.29
CA ILE A 504 16.56 -14.95 9.89
C ILE A 504 16.20 -14.66 11.35
N ASN A 505 17.16 -14.21 12.15
CA ASN A 505 17.06 -14.05 13.60
C ASN A 505 16.53 -12.64 13.95
N GLY A 506 15.21 -12.47 13.90
CA GLY A 506 14.56 -11.19 14.24
C GLY A 506 14.59 -10.13 13.13
N GLY A 507 15.24 -10.42 12.00
CA GLY A 507 15.34 -9.54 10.84
C GLY A 507 14.16 -9.62 9.87
N GLU A 508 14.40 -9.23 8.61
CA GLU A 508 13.36 -9.03 7.60
C GLU A 508 12.57 -10.32 7.28
N LEU A 509 13.22 -11.48 7.23
CA LEU A 509 12.56 -12.74 6.93
C LEU A 509 11.64 -13.17 8.07
N PHE A 510 12.11 -13.03 9.31
CA PHE A 510 11.27 -13.21 10.51
C PHE A 510 10.06 -12.27 10.51
N LEU A 511 10.29 -10.97 10.26
CA LEU A 511 9.22 -9.98 10.25
C LEU A 511 8.20 -10.23 9.13
N THR A 512 8.65 -10.76 7.99
CA THR A 512 7.76 -11.14 6.90
C THR A 512 6.75 -12.19 7.36
N VAL A 513 7.19 -13.24 8.05
CA VAL A 513 6.27 -14.25 8.61
C VAL A 513 5.47 -13.68 9.78
N LEU A 514 6.06 -12.84 10.62
CA LEU A 514 5.36 -12.22 11.75
C LEU A 514 4.13 -11.41 11.29
N LEU A 515 4.32 -10.59 10.25
CA LEU A 515 3.35 -9.58 9.83
C LEU A 515 2.41 -10.05 8.71
N ASN A 516 2.73 -11.14 8.00
CA ASN A 516 1.88 -11.68 6.94
C ASN A 516 1.25 -13.02 7.35
N PRO A 517 -0.09 -13.12 7.42
CA PRO A 517 -0.79 -14.39 7.67
C PRO A 517 -0.47 -15.48 6.64
N ILE A 518 -0.13 -15.10 5.40
CA ILE A 518 0.23 -16.00 4.31
C ILE A 518 1.53 -15.50 3.68
N SER A 519 2.53 -16.38 3.58
CA SER A 519 3.82 -16.10 2.96
C SER A 519 4.17 -17.18 1.94
N ILE A 520 4.40 -16.79 0.70
CA ILE A 520 4.91 -17.66 -0.37
C ILE A 520 6.32 -17.21 -0.68
N PHE A 521 7.32 -18.01 -0.36
CA PHE A 521 8.71 -17.64 -0.59
C PHE A 521 9.21 -18.15 -1.93
N MET A 522 9.89 -17.27 -2.67
CA MET A 522 10.62 -17.62 -3.87
C MET A 522 12.05 -18.05 -3.53
N THR A 523 12.42 -19.23 -4.02
CA THR A 523 13.79 -19.75 -4.05
C THR A 523 14.03 -20.41 -5.40
N HIS A 524 15.28 -20.83 -5.66
CA HIS A 524 15.66 -21.47 -6.92
C HIS A 524 16.47 -22.73 -6.65
N LEU A 525 16.50 -23.67 -7.59
CA LEU A 525 17.26 -24.92 -7.52
C LEU A 525 18.69 -24.73 -6.99
N SER A 526 19.40 -23.70 -7.43
CA SER A 526 20.78 -23.42 -7.03
C SER A 526 20.94 -23.11 -5.53
N ASN A 527 19.87 -22.69 -4.83
CA ASN A 527 19.91 -22.47 -3.39
C ASN A 527 19.92 -23.78 -2.57
N TYR A 528 19.66 -24.91 -3.22
CA TYR A 528 19.57 -26.22 -2.61
C TYR A 528 20.72 -27.15 -3.02
N GLY A 529 21.54 -26.77 -4.00
CA GLY A 529 22.83 -27.40 -4.27
C GLY A 529 23.95 -26.87 -3.37
N ASN A 530 25.11 -27.53 -3.40
CA ASN A 530 26.34 -27.09 -2.71
C ASN A 530 26.14 -26.86 -1.19
N ASP A 531 26.16 -25.61 -0.71
CA ASP A 531 26.02 -25.28 0.72
C ASP A 531 24.57 -25.32 1.23
N ARG A 532 23.58 -25.53 0.33
CA ARG A 532 22.16 -25.74 0.69
C ARG A 532 21.55 -24.60 1.50
N LEU A 533 21.85 -23.35 1.13
CA LEU A 533 21.40 -22.16 1.85
C LEU A 533 19.89 -22.05 2.01
N GLY A 534 19.10 -22.59 1.06
CA GLY A 534 17.66 -22.70 1.18
C GLY A 534 17.24 -23.53 2.39
N LEU A 535 17.86 -24.70 2.59
CA LEU A 535 17.59 -25.59 3.72
C LEU A 535 18.00 -24.95 5.05
N TYR A 536 19.20 -24.36 5.09
CA TYR A 536 19.69 -23.61 6.26
C TYR A 536 18.71 -22.52 6.67
N THR A 537 18.28 -21.69 5.71
CA THR A 537 17.43 -20.52 5.95
C THR A 537 16.10 -20.91 6.59
N PHE A 538 15.34 -21.83 5.99
CA PHE A 538 14.01 -22.17 6.49
C PHE A 538 14.05 -23.00 7.78
N LYS A 539 15.05 -23.88 7.95
CA LYS A 539 15.25 -24.61 9.21
C LYS A 539 15.48 -23.65 10.37
N HIS A 540 16.39 -22.68 10.20
CA HIS A 540 16.71 -21.72 11.26
C HIS A 540 15.56 -20.73 11.50
N LEU A 541 14.87 -20.28 10.45
CA LEU A 541 13.68 -19.42 10.57
C LEU A 541 12.57 -20.09 11.40
N VAL A 542 12.23 -21.34 11.09
CA VAL A 542 11.17 -22.08 11.79
C VAL A 542 11.52 -22.31 13.25
N ARG A 543 12.78 -22.65 13.54
CA ARG A 543 13.27 -22.76 14.92
C ARG A 543 13.13 -21.44 15.67
N PHE A 544 13.58 -20.34 15.08
CA PHE A 544 13.51 -19.02 15.69
C PHE A 544 12.05 -18.57 15.95
N LEU A 545 11.16 -18.75 14.98
CA LEU A 545 9.73 -18.49 15.14
C LEU A 545 9.11 -19.28 16.29
N ASN A 546 9.44 -20.57 16.41
CA ASN A 546 8.92 -21.44 17.47
C ASN A 546 9.46 -21.07 18.85
N SER A 547 10.71 -20.60 18.93
CA SER A 547 11.33 -20.15 20.19
C SER A 547 10.65 -18.89 20.74
N TRP A 548 10.35 -17.92 19.86
CA TRP A 548 9.98 -16.57 20.28
C TRP A 548 8.51 -16.22 20.13
N THR A 549 7.71 -17.08 19.48
CA THR A 549 6.32 -16.76 19.16
C THR A 549 5.33 -17.88 19.49
N ASN A 550 4.07 -17.53 19.65
CA ASN A 550 2.93 -18.44 19.77
C ASN A 550 2.28 -18.72 18.40
N LEU A 551 2.98 -18.41 17.31
CA LEU A 551 2.47 -18.61 15.95
C LEU A 551 2.28 -20.11 15.67
N LYS A 552 1.21 -20.41 14.92
CA LYS A 552 0.89 -21.76 14.47
C LYS A 552 1.22 -21.84 12.99
N LEU A 553 2.38 -22.43 12.68
CA LEU A 553 2.84 -22.57 11.32
C LEU A 553 2.11 -23.71 10.61
N GLN A 554 1.63 -23.46 9.40
CA GLN A 554 0.86 -24.38 8.57
C GLN A 554 1.33 -24.29 7.12
N THR A 555 1.06 -25.32 6.33
CA THR A 555 1.16 -25.24 4.87
C THR A 555 -0.17 -25.69 4.25
N LEU A 556 -0.46 -25.19 3.05
CA LEU A 556 -1.61 -25.63 2.26
C LEU A 556 -1.18 -25.78 0.80
N PRO A 557 -1.77 -26.73 0.05
CA PRO A 557 -1.60 -26.78 -1.40
C PRO A 557 -1.96 -25.43 -2.05
N PRO A 558 -1.28 -24.99 -3.11
CA PRO A 558 -1.41 -23.63 -3.64
C PRO A 558 -2.85 -23.17 -3.93
N VAL A 559 -3.72 -24.06 -4.44
CA VAL A 559 -5.13 -23.75 -4.71
C VAL A 559 -5.91 -23.46 -3.43
N GLN A 560 -5.71 -24.26 -2.39
CA GLN A 560 -6.36 -24.07 -1.09
C GLN A 560 -5.79 -22.83 -0.39
N LEU A 561 -4.49 -22.60 -0.51
CA LEU A 561 -3.83 -21.41 -0.01
C LEU A 561 -4.39 -20.14 -0.64
N ALA A 562 -4.65 -20.16 -1.95
CA ALA A 562 -5.26 -19.02 -2.65
C ALA A 562 -6.69 -18.74 -2.18
N GLN A 563 -7.49 -19.79 -2.01
CA GLN A 563 -8.84 -19.65 -1.46
C GLN A 563 -8.79 -19.05 -0.05
N LYS A 564 -7.85 -19.52 0.80
CA LYS A 564 -7.63 -18.98 2.14
C LYS A 564 -7.20 -17.51 2.08
N TYR A 565 -6.33 -17.13 1.16
CA TYR A 565 -5.91 -15.74 0.95
C TYR A 565 -7.10 -14.82 0.71
N PHE A 566 -7.95 -15.13 -0.27
CA PHE A 566 -9.11 -14.29 -0.59
C PHE A 566 -10.31 -14.46 0.36
N GLN A 567 -10.25 -15.41 1.29
CA GLN A 567 -11.13 -15.45 2.47
C GLN A 567 -10.68 -14.44 3.52
N ILE A 568 -9.37 -14.30 3.74
CA ILE A 568 -8.80 -13.34 4.69
C ILE A 568 -8.85 -11.90 4.12
N PHE A 569 -8.48 -11.73 2.86
CA PHE A 569 -8.34 -10.44 2.17
C PHE A 569 -9.36 -10.33 1.02
N SER A 570 -10.64 -10.29 1.38
CA SER A 570 -11.75 -10.32 0.40
C SER A 570 -11.78 -9.12 -0.54
N GLU A 571 -11.31 -7.96 -0.07
CA GLU A 571 -11.21 -6.69 -0.79
C GLU A 571 -10.08 -6.68 -1.82
N GLU A 572 -9.12 -7.60 -1.72
CA GLU A 572 -7.99 -7.71 -2.64
C GLU A 572 -8.34 -8.56 -3.88
N LYS A 573 -9.57 -9.06 -4.01
CA LYS A 573 -10.00 -9.78 -5.23
C LYS A 573 -9.95 -8.88 -6.46
N ASP A 574 -10.29 -7.60 -6.29
CA ASP A 574 -10.34 -6.64 -7.36
C ASP A 574 -8.94 -6.08 -7.64
N PRO A 575 -8.45 -6.13 -8.89
CA PRO A 575 -7.14 -5.60 -9.22
C PRO A 575 -7.07 -4.07 -9.08
N LEU A 576 -5.85 -3.55 -9.02
CA LEU A 576 -5.50 -2.14 -9.06
C LEU A 576 -4.34 -1.98 -10.05
N TRP A 577 -4.69 -1.77 -11.31
CA TRP A 577 -3.77 -1.62 -12.42
C TRP A 577 -2.89 -0.38 -12.21
N GLN A 578 -1.60 -0.62 -11.99
CA GLN A 578 -0.60 0.44 -11.96
C GLN A 578 -0.17 0.79 -13.38
N ASP A 579 0.38 2.00 -13.55
CA ASP A 579 1.10 2.38 -14.75
C ASP A 579 2.35 1.49 -14.93
N PRO A 580 2.41 0.60 -15.94
CA PRO A 580 3.58 -0.24 -16.20
C PRO A 580 4.83 0.58 -16.55
N CYS A 581 4.67 1.86 -16.88
CA CYS A 581 5.72 2.73 -17.39
C CYS A 581 6.47 3.49 -16.31
N GLU A 582 5.89 3.64 -15.12
CA GLU A 582 6.54 4.29 -13.98
C GLU A 582 7.52 3.35 -13.27
N ASP A 583 7.42 2.04 -13.51
CA ASP A 583 8.35 1.04 -12.99
C ASP A 583 9.20 0.46 -14.12
N LYS A 584 10.52 0.66 -14.03
CA LYS A 584 11.49 0.17 -15.02
C LYS A 584 11.37 -1.35 -15.22
N ARG A 585 11.22 -2.10 -14.13
CA ARG A 585 11.13 -3.56 -14.18
C ARG A 585 9.85 -3.98 -14.91
N HIS A 586 8.72 -3.38 -14.59
CA HIS A 586 7.46 -3.65 -15.28
C HIS A 586 7.55 -3.37 -16.77
N LYS A 587 8.15 -2.23 -17.15
CA LYS A 587 8.38 -1.88 -18.55
C LYS A 587 9.25 -2.90 -19.28
N ASP A 588 10.32 -3.37 -18.63
CA ASP A 588 11.27 -4.34 -19.20
C ASP A 588 10.63 -5.72 -19.45
N ILE A 589 9.62 -6.12 -18.66
CA ILE A 589 8.90 -7.40 -18.80
C ILE A 589 7.50 -7.25 -19.43
N TRP A 590 7.20 -6.08 -20.00
CA TRP A 590 5.98 -5.82 -20.75
C TRP A 590 6.19 -6.16 -22.23
N SER A 591 5.11 -6.47 -22.95
CA SER A 591 5.22 -6.74 -24.39
C SER A 591 5.75 -5.50 -25.13
N LYS A 592 6.73 -5.70 -26.03
CA LYS A 592 7.32 -4.64 -26.85
C LYS A 592 6.34 -4.00 -27.85
N GLU A 593 5.21 -4.64 -28.11
CA GLU A 593 4.14 -4.11 -28.96
C GLU A 593 3.29 -3.06 -28.23
N LYS A 594 3.43 -2.96 -26.91
CA LYS A 594 2.69 -2.04 -26.07
C LYS A 594 3.54 -0.81 -25.77
N THR A 595 2.90 0.36 -25.74
CA THR A 595 3.56 1.64 -25.44
C THR A 595 2.69 2.48 -24.52
N CYS A 596 3.37 3.21 -23.64
CA CYS A 596 2.79 4.18 -22.70
C CYS A 596 2.13 5.35 -23.42
N ASP A 597 2.61 5.70 -24.62
CA ASP A 597 2.11 6.81 -25.41
C ASP A 597 0.66 6.61 -25.87
N ARG A 598 0.17 5.36 -25.79
CA ARG A 598 -1.21 5.00 -26.11
C ARG A 598 -2.21 5.31 -24.99
N PHE A 599 -1.75 5.65 -23.78
CA PHE A 599 -2.65 6.02 -22.69
C PHE A 599 -3.20 7.45 -22.84
N PRO A 600 -4.46 7.70 -22.43
CA PRO A 600 -5.01 9.04 -22.42
C PRO A 600 -4.34 9.91 -21.38
N LYS A 601 -4.04 11.13 -21.79
CA LYS A 601 -3.46 12.20 -20.96
C LYS A 601 -4.54 13.07 -20.32
N LEU A 602 -5.81 12.91 -20.73
CA LEU A 602 -6.97 13.63 -20.19
C LEU A 602 -8.17 12.70 -19.98
N LEU A 603 -8.80 12.82 -18.81
CA LEU A 603 -10.08 12.22 -18.47
C LEU A 603 -11.17 13.29 -18.29
N ILE A 604 -12.25 13.21 -19.06
CA ILE A 604 -13.46 14.01 -18.85
C ILE A 604 -14.44 13.19 -18.03
N ILE A 605 -14.50 13.45 -16.72
CA ILE A 605 -15.08 12.52 -15.75
C ILE A 605 -16.59 12.69 -15.55
N GLY A 606 -17.18 13.76 -16.07
CA GLY A 606 -18.62 14.05 -15.90
C GLY A 606 -18.89 15.37 -15.18
N PRO A 607 -19.96 15.43 -14.36
CA PRO A 607 -21.03 14.44 -14.23
C PRO A 607 -21.88 14.28 -15.50
N GLN A 608 -22.81 13.31 -15.48
CA GLN A 608 -23.82 13.18 -16.53
C GLN A 608 -24.68 14.45 -16.63
N LYS A 609 -25.13 14.75 -17.86
CA LYS A 609 -26.09 15.83 -18.20
C LYS A 609 -25.55 17.26 -18.12
N THR A 610 -24.24 17.45 -18.04
CA THR A 610 -23.62 18.79 -17.91
C THR A 610 -22.99 19.34 -19.19
N GLY A 611 -23.05 18.61 -20.30
CA GLY A 611 -22.47 19.02 -21.59
C GLY A 611 -21.22 18.26 -22.01
N THR A 612 -20.90 17.14 -21.33
CA THR A 612 -19.72 16.32 -21.60
C THR A 612 -19.53 15.89 -23.06
N THR A 613 -20.60 15.50 -23.76
CA THR A 613 -20.51 15.15 -25.20
C THR A 613 -20.19 16.37 -26.07
N ALA A 614 -20.65 17.56 -25.69
CA ALA A 614 -20.32 18.79 -26.42
C ALA A 614 -18.82 19.09 -26.30
N LEU A 615 -18.30 19.07 -25.06
CA LEU A 615 -16.87 19.26 -24.81
C LEU A 615 -16.02 18.21 -25.54
N TYR A 616 -16.41 16.93 -25.47
CA TYR A 616 -15.72 15.84 -26.17
C TYR A 616 -15.64 16.08 -27.68
N LEU A 617 -16.74 16.49 -28.32
CA LEU A 617 -16.73 16.78 -29.75
C LEU A 617 -15.91 18.03 -30.10
N PHE A 618 -15.99 19.09 -29.30
CA PHE A 618 -15.22 20.31 -29.54
C PHE A 618 -13.73 20.05 -29.38
N LEU A 619 -13.30 19.28 -28.37
CA LEU A 619 -11.89 18.88 -28.24
C LEU A 619 -11.41 18.04 -29.42
N GLY A 620 -12.24 17.12 -29.91
CA GLY A 620 -11.89 16.29 -31.08
C GLY A 620 -11.79 17.07 -32.41
N MET A 621 -12.12 18.37 -32.42
CA MET A 621 -11.85 19.24 -33.57
C MET A 621 -10.40 19.75 -33.60
N HIS A 622 -9.65 19.58 -32.52
CA HIS A 622 -8.26 20.02 -32.42
C HIS A 622 -7.30 19.01 -33.05
N PRO A 623 -6.39 19.40 -33.96
CA PRO A 623 -5.54 18.46 -34.69
C PRO A 623 -4.59 17.68 -33.77
N ASP A 624 -4.11 18.30 -32.70
CA ASP A 624 -3.21 17.65 -31.74
C ASP A 624 -3.93 16.81 -30.67
N LEU A 625 -5.27 16.81 -30.64
CA LEU A 625 -6.05 16.05 -29.64
C LEU A 625 -6.86 14.97 -30.33
N SER A 626 -6.67 13.72 -29.89
CA SER A 626 -7.38 12.57 -30.44
C SER A 626 -8.25 11.91 -29.39
N SER A 627 -9.51 11.67 -29.71
CA SER A 627 -10.41 10.93 -28.83
C SER A 627 -10.23 9.42 -28.98
N ASN A 628 -10.78 8.66 -28.05
CA ASN A 628 -10.95 7.21 -28.20
C ASN A 628 -11.86 6.82 -29.38
N TYR A 629 -11.70 5.59 -29.86
CA TYR A 629 -12.66 4.93 -30.73
C TYR A 629 -13.98 4.67 -29.99
N PRO A 630 -15.13 4.70 -30.68
CA PRO A 630 -16.42 4.47 -30.04
C PRO A 630 -16.61 2.99 -29.67
N SER A 631 -17.21 2.75 -28.51
CA SER A 631 -17.73 1.46 -28.09
C SER A 631 -19.08 1.18 -28.73
N SER A 632 -19.34 -0.08 -29.11
CA SER A 632 -20.65 -0.52 -29.59
C SER A 632 -21.73 -0.51 -28.50
N GLU A 633 -21.33 -0.57 -27.22
CA GLU A 633 -22.25 -0.63 -26.07
C GLU A 633 -22.43 0.75 -25.41
N THR A 634 -21.34 1.51 -25.30
CA THR A 634 -21.27 2.76 -24.53
C THR A 634 -21.00 4.00 -25.39
N PHE A 635 -21.03 3.84 -26.73
CA PHE A 635 -20.87 4.91 -27.72
C PHE A 635 -19.55 5.68 -27.53
N GLU A 636 -19.61 7.00 -27.31
CA GLU A 636 -18.41 7.81 -27.10
C GLU A 636 -17.67 7.51 -25.78
N GLU A 637 -18.33 6.86 -24.81
CA GLU A 637 -17.75 6.57 -23.49
C GLU A 637 -17.07 5.19 -23.45
N ILE A 638 -15.96 5.06 -22.71
CA ILE A 638 -15.30 3.77 -22.48
C ILE A 638 -15.84 3.08 -21.23
N GLN A 639 -16.11 3.86 -20.17
CA GLN A 639 -16.59 3.36 -18.88
C GLN A 639 -15.71 2.26 -18.29
N PHE A 640 -14.39 2.47 -18.32
CA PHE A 640 -13.40 1.53 -17.80
C PHE A 640 -13.34 1.56 -16.27
N PHE A 641 -13.08 2.73 -15.66
CA PHE A 641 -12.73 2.82 -14.23
C PHE A 641 -13.92 2.66 -13.26
N ASN A 642 -15.16 2.84 -13.70
CA ASN A 642 -16.34 2.90 -12.83
C ASN A 642 -17.01 1.55 -12.53
N GLY A 643 -16.69 0.47 -13.25
CA GLY A 643 -17.48 -0.76 -13.16
C GLY A 643 -16.77 -2.02 -13.66
N HIS A 644 -17.55 -2.91 -14.29
CA HIS A 644 -17.12 -4.26 -14.66
C HIS A 644 -16.06 -4.29 -15.77
N ASN A 645 -16.05 -3.30 -16.67
CA ASN A 645 -15.07 -3.22 -17.75
C ASN A 645 -13.62 -3.13 -17.24
N TYR A 646 -13.43 -2.58 -16.04
CA TYR A 646 -12.13 -2.51 -15.40
C TYR A 646 -11.42 -3.88 -15.29
N HIS A 647 -12.20 -4.94 -15.07
CA HIS A 647 -11.68 -6.30 -14.87
C HIS A 647 -11.22 -6.96 -16.17
N LYS A 648 -11.53 -6.36 -17.33
CA LYS A 648 -11.03 -6.80 -18.64
C LYS A 648 -9.53 -6.47 -18.83
N GLY A 649 -8.96 -5.62 -17.96
CA GLY A 649 -7.52 -5.35 -17.92
C GLY A 649 -7.08 -4.16 -18.78
N ILE A 650 -5.79 -3.81 -18.64
CA ILE A 650 -5.17 -2.65 -19.31
C ILE A 650 -5.23 -2.78 -20.83
N ASP A 651 -5.03 -3.99 -21.37
CA ASP A 651 -5.01 -4.22 -22.81
C ASP A 651 -6.33 -3.85 -23.47
N TRP A 652 -7.45 -4.27 -22.87
CA TRP A 652 -8.80 -3.90 -23.30
C TRP A 652 -9.00 -2.37 -23.30
N TYR A 653 -8.44 -1.66 -22.32
CA TYR A 653 -8.53 -0.20 -22.27
C TYR A 653 -7.68 0.46 -23.37
N MET A 654 -6.47 -0.03 -23.61
CA MET A 654 -5.57 0.49 -24.64
C MET A 654 -6.12 0.30 -26.06
N GLU A 655 -6.90 -0.75 -26.32
CA GLU A 655 -7.53 -1.02 -27.63
C GLU A 655 -8.42 0.13 -28.12
N TYR A 656 -8.98 0.93 -27.21
CA TYR A 656 -9.80 2.11 -27.56
C TYR A 656 -9.01 3.29 -28.09
N PHE A 657 -7.69 3.30 -27.94
CA PHE A 657 -6.84 4.40 -28.38
C PHE A 657 -6.10 4.02 -29.67
N PRO A 658 -5.91 4.96 -30.60
CA PRO A 658 -5.08 4.74 -31.78
C PRO A 658 -3.67 4.28 -31.41
N ILE A 659 -3.01 3.55 -32.32
CA ILE A 659 -1.59 3.28 -32.18
C ILE A 659 -0.86 4.63 -32.38
N PRO A 660 0.04 5.03 -31.45
CA PRO A 660 0.80 6.26 -31.59
C PRO A 660 1.52 6.33 -32.93
N SER A 661 1.40 7.48 -33.57
CA SER A 661 2.20 7.81 -34.75
C SER A 661 3.66 8.00 -34.34
N ASN A 662 4.59 7.93 -35.29
CA ASN A 662 6.00 8.28 -35.03
C ASN A 662 6.20 9.78 -34.74
N THR A 663 5.13 10.58 -34.62
CA THR A 663 5.20 12.00 -34.29
C THR A 663 4.92 12.22 -32.81
N THR A 664 5.74 13.04 -32.15
CA THR A 664 5.76 13.23 -30.68
C THR A 664 4.57 14.03 -30.12
N SER A 665 3.51 14.25 -30.91
CA SER A 665 2.39 15.14 -30.59
C SER A 665 1.10 14.43 -30.13
N ASP A 666 1.08 13.11 -30.05
CA ASP A 666 -0.16 12.39 -29.75
C ASP A 666 -0.64 12.65 -28.31
N PHE A 667 -1.80 13.31 -28.19
CA PHE A 667 -2.49 13.59 -26.95
C PHE A 667 -3.88 12.95 -26.98
N TYR A 668 -4.02 11.82 -26.29
CA TYR A 668 -5.30 11.11 -26.22
C TYR A 668 -6.15 11.57 -25.05
N PHE A 669 -7.47 11.55 -25.25
CA PHE A 669 -8.43 11.80 -24.19
C PHE A 669 -9.64 10.87 -24.28
N GLU A 670 -10.26 10.60 -23.15
CA GLU A 670 -11.54 9.90 -23.09
C GLU A 670 -12.56 10.68 -22.25
N LYS A 671 -13.83 10.31 -22.42
CA LYS A 671 -14.93 10.90 -21.67
C LYS A 671 -15.89 9.83 -21.20
N SER A 672 -16.03 9.70 -19.89
CA SER A 672 -16.96 8.76 -19.26
C SER A 672 -17.64 9.46 -18.08
N ALA A 673 -18.89 9.87 -18.27
CA ALA A 673 -19.55 10.77 -17.32
C ALA A 673 -19.95 10.11 -15.98
N ASN A 674 -19.86 8.77 -15.92
CA ASN A 674 -20.06 7.96 -14.72
C ASN A 674 -18.81 7.88 -13.83
N TYR A 675 -17.70 8.50 -14.21
CA TYR A 675 -16.49 8.52 -13.38
C TYR A 675 -16.64 9.49 -12.20
N PHE A 676 -17.32 10.62 -12.40
CA PHE A 676 -17.43 11.69 -11.41
C PHE A 676 -18.01 11.22 -10.07
N ASP A 677 -19.14 10.52 -10.09
CA ASP A 677 -19.86 10.05 -8.90
C ASP A 677 -19.42 8.66 -8.43
N SER A 678 -18.60 7.94 -9.21
CA SER A 678 -18.06 6.63 -8.84
C SER A 678 -17.13 6.72 -7.63
N GLU A 679 -17.29 5.80 -6.69
CA GLU A 679 -16.44 5.71 -5.50
C GLU A 679 -15.06 5.10 -5.80
N VAL A 680 -14.97 4.21 -6.80
CA VAL A 680 -13.75 3.46 -7.11
C VAL A 680 -12.92 4.08 -8.25
N ALA A 681 -13.56 4.85 -9.14
CA ALA A 681 -12.90 5.40 -10.33
C ALA A 681 -11.68 6.30 -10.00
N PRO A 682 -11.71 7.22 -9.00
CA PRO A 682 -10.57 8.09 -8.72
C PRO A 682 -9.28 7.31 -8.40
N ARG A 683 -9.39 6.30 -7.52
CA ARG A 683 -8.25 5.46 -7.10
C ARG A 683 -7.73 4.61 -8.26
N ARG A 684 -8.63 4.00 -9.04
CA ARG A 684 -8.28 3.18 -10.20
C ARG A 684 -7.63 4.00 -11.32
N ALA A 685 -8.17 5.19 -11.60
CA ALA A 685 -7.62 6.11 -12.58
C ALA A 685 -6.24 6.62 -12.15
N ALA A 686 -6.07 7.04 -10.89
CA ALA A 686 -4.77 7.53 -10.41
C ALA A 686 -3.68 6.46 -10.38
N ALA A 687 -4.03 5.19 -10.11
CA ALA A 687 -3.07 4.08 -10.17
C ALA A 687 -2.51 3.86 -11.58
N LEU A 688 -3.37 3.90 -12.61
CA LEU A 688 -2.96 3.66 -14.00
C LEU A 688 -2.46 4.94 -14.71
N LEU A 689 -3.05 6.09 -14.39
CA LEU A 689 -2.92 7.36 -15.09
C LEU A 689 -2.62 8.50 -14.11
N SER A 690 -1.60 8.32 -13.27
CA SER A 690 -1.24 9.26 -12.19
C SER A 690 -0.96 10.69 -12.68
N LYS A 691 -0.46 10.82 -13.92
CA LYS A 691 -0.11 12.10 -14.56
C LYS A 691 -1.24 12.71 -15.41
N ALA A 692 -2.36 12.01 -15.57
CA ALA A 692 -3.46 12.51 -16.40
C ALA A 692 -4.04 13.81 -15.82
N LYS A 693 -4.52 14.66 -16.74
CA LYS A 693 -5.39 15.80 -16.42
C LYS A 693 -6.82 15.30 -16.27
N VAL A 694 -7.59 15.96 -15.43
CA VAL A 694 -8.98 15.63 -15.12
C VAL A 694 -9.84 16.86 -15.35
N ILE A 695 -10.90 16.73 -16.16
CA ILE A 695 -11.89 17.78 -16.38
C ILE A 695 -13.26 17.32 -15.88
N THR A 696 -13.90 18.17 -15.08
CA THR A 696 -15.32 18.04 -14.71
C THR A 696 -16.10 19.28 -15.14
N ILE A 697 -17.38 19.13 -15.47
CA ILE A 697 -18.24 20.22 -15.97
C ILE A 697 -19.47 20.33 -15.08
N LEU A 698 -19.69 21.50 -14.47
CA LEU A 698 -20.79 21.70 -13.53
C LEU A 698 -21.83 22.66 -14.10
N ILE A 699 -23.11 22.28 -14.02
CA ILE A 699 -24.27 23.16 -14.17
C ILE A 699 -25.04 23.23 -12.85
N ASN A 700 -26.04 24.10 -12.75
CA ASN A 700 -26.93 24.14 -11.58
C ASN A 700 -27.44 22.71 -11.23
N PRO A 701 -27.24 22.24 -10.00
CA PRO A 701 -27.54 20.85 -9.63
C PRO A 701 -29.02 20.50 -9.78
N ALA A 702 -29.92 21.48 -9.64
CA ALA A 702 -31.35 21.29 -9.87
C ALA A 702 -31.65 21.02 -11.35
N ASP A 703 -31.08 21.83 -12.25
CA ASP A 703 -31.24 21.64 -13.70
C ASP A 703 -30.57 20.35 -14.19
N ARG A 704 -29.45 19.94 -13.55
CA ARG A 704 -28.79 18.65 -13.80
C ARG A 704 -29.69 17.47 -13.41
N ALA A 705 -30.30 17.51 -12.23
CA ALA A 705 -31.24 16.50 -11.75
C ALA A 705 -32.47 16.40 -12.66
N TYR A 706 -33.01 17.54 -13.09
CA TYR A 706 -34.14 17.60 -14.01
C TYR A 706 -33.78 17.05 -15.40
N SER A 707 -32.59 17.38 -15.91
CA SER A 707 -32.09 16.85 -17.18
C SER A 707 -31.89 15.33 -17.13
N TRP A 708 -31.50 14.78 -15.97
CA TRP A 708 -31.42 13.32 -15.76
C TRP A 708 -32.81 12.68 -15.76
N TYR A 709 -33.77 13.25 -15.04
CA TYR A 709 -35.16 12.77 -15.06
C TYR A 709 -35.75 12.75 -16.49
N GLN A 710 -35.58 13.85 -17.24
CA GLN A 710 -36.04 13.92 -18.63
C GLN A 710 -35.29 12.96 -19.57
N HIS A 711 -34.04 12.64 -19.24
CA HIS A 711 -33.29 11.61 -19.96
C HIS A 711 -33.89 10.22 -19.75
N GLN A 712 -34.26 9.89 -18.51
CA GLN A 712 -34.89 8.61 -18.19
C GLN A 712 -36.26 8.48 -18.85
N ARG A 713 -37.08 9.55 -18.83
CA ARG A 713 -38.35 9.59 -19.58
C ARG A 713 -38.16 9.34 -21.07
N ALA A 714 -37.13 9.92 -21.67
CA ALA A 714 -36.83 9.74 -23.10
C ALA A 714 -36.26 8.36 -23.47
N HIS A 715 -35.92 7.53 -22.47
CA HIS A 715 -35.55 6.12 -22.63
C HIS A 715 -36.63 5.20 -22.06
N ASP A 716 -37.85 5.72 -21.94
CA ASP A 716 -39.04 4.97 -21.50
C ASP A 716 -38.89 4.28 -20.14
N ASP A 717 -38.14 4.90 -19.22
CA ASP A 717 -38.03 4.43 -17.84
C ASP A 717 -39.43 4.43 -17.17
N PRO A 718 -39.95 3.27 -16.71
CA PRO A 718 -41.32 3.19 -16.21
C PRO A 718 -41.58 4.06 -14.99
N VAL A 719 -40.58 4.27 -14.14
CA VAL A 719 -40.70 5.10 -12.93
C VAL A 719 -40.74 6.57 -13.33
N ALA A 720 -39.82 6.99 -14.20
CA ALA A 720 -39.76 8.38 -14.66
C ALA A 720 -41.00 8.78 -15.47
N LEU A 721 -41.61 7.85 -16.19
CA LEU A 721 -42.88 8.07 -16.91
C LEU A 721 -44.08 8.14 -15.96
N LYS A 722 -44.11 7.28 -14.94
CA LYS A 722 -45.22 7.18 -13.98
C LYS A 722 -45.30 8.37 -13.01
N TYR A 723 -44.16 8.81 -12.48
CA TYR A 723 -44.09 9.87 -11.48
C TYR A 723 -43.63 11.19 -12.11
N THR A 724 -44.20 12.30 -11.66
CA THR A 724 -43.74 13.65 -11.96
C THR A 724 -42.35 13.92 -11.35
N PHE A 725 -41.66 14.97 -11.82
CA PHE A 725 -40.35 15.30 -11.27
C PHE A 725 -40.42 15.66 -9.78
N HIS A 726 -41.45 16.40 -9.37
CA HIS A 726 -41.66 16.79 -7.97
C HIS A 726 -41.83 15.57 -7.06
N GLU A 727 -42.63 14.58 -7.47
CA GLU A 727 -42.80 13.32 -6.72
C GLU A 727 -41.51 12.50 -6.63
N VAL A 728 -40.65 12.55 -7.65
CA VAL A 728 -39.34 11.87 -7.63
C VAL A 728 -38.41 12.53 -6.61
N ILE A 729 -38.26 13.85 -6.64
CA ILE A 729 -37.30 14.55 -5.77
C ILE A 729 -37.74 14.61 -4.30
N THR A 730 -39.05 14.59 -4.04
CA THR A 730 -39.64 14.61 -2.69
C THR A 730 -39.97 13.23 -2.14
N ALA A 731 -39.59 12.15 -2.85
CA ALA A 731 -39.86 10.78 -2.44
C ALA A 731 -39.35 10.51 -1.00
N GLY A 732 -40.29 10.20 -0.10
CA GLY A 732 -40.00 9.96 1.31
C GLY A 732 -39.59 8.52 1.63
N PRO A 733 -39.43 8.18 2.92
CA PRO A 733 -39.07 6.83 3.38
C PRO A 733 -40.07 5.75 2.94
N GLU A 734 -41.35 6.07 2.81
CA GLU A 734 -42.40 5.14 2.37
C GLU A 734 -42.45 4.91 0.86
N ALA A 735 -41.64 5.65 0.07
CA ALA A 735 -41.59 5.51 -1.37
C ALA A 735 -41.00 4.15 -1.80
N THR A 736 -41.49 3.65 -2.93
CA THR A 736 -40.99 2.37 -3.47
C THR A 736 -39.46 2.40 -3.70
N PRO A 737 -38.75 1.28 -3.55
CA PRO A 737 -37.30 1.23 -3.76
C PRO A 737 -36.87 1.73 -5.14
N LYS A 738 -37.66 1.47 -6.19
CA LYS A 738 -37.40 1.94 -7.55
C LYS A 738 -37.52 3.46 -7.69
N LEU A 739 -38.50 4.07 -7.03
CA LEU A 739 -38.65 5.53 -6.99
C LEU A 739 -37.49 6.19 -6.25
N ARG A 740 -37.10 5.67 -5.08
CA ARG A 740 -35.91 6.16 -4.34
C ARG A 740 -34.62 5.97 -5.13
N THR A 741 -34.49 4.90 -5.91
CA THR A 741 -33.34 4.70 -6.80
C THR A 741 -33.27 5.82 -7.85
N LEU A 742 -34.40 6.14 -8.50
CA LEU A 742 -34.44 7.24 -9.46
C LEU A 742 -34.15 8.60 -8.80
N GLN A 743 -34.74 8.87 -7.64
CA GLN A 743 -34.44 10.05 -6.82
C GLN A 743 -32.94 10.17 -6.54
N ASN A 744 -32.31 9.11 -6.03
CA ASN A 744 -30.87 9.11 -5.73
C ASN A 744 -30.04 9.38 -6.99
N ARG A 745 -30.39 8.79 -8.15
CA ARG A 745 -29.68 9.03 -9.42
C ARG A 745 -29.86 10.46 -9.94
N CYS A 746 -31.00 11.09 -9.65
CA CYS A 746 -31.24 12.52 -9.88
C CYS A 746 -30.41 13.40 -8.94
N LEU A 747 -30.47 13.15 -7.63
CA LEU A 747 -30.00 14.08 -6.60
C LEU A 747 -28.52 13.92 -6.24
N VAL A 748 -28.09 12.69 -5.94
CA VAL A 748 -26.77 12.41 -5.36
C VAL A 748 -25.62 12.90 -6.24
N PRO A 749 -25.60 12.68 -7.57
CA PRO A 749 -24.48 13.18 -8.38
C PRO A 749 -24.43 14.71 -8.51
N GLY A 750 -25.43 15.42 -7.95
CA GLY A 750 -25.42 16.87 -7.74
C GLY A 750 -24.63 17.32 -6.51
N TRP A 751 -24.16 16.41 -5.65
CA TRP A 751 -23.31 16.71 -4.49
C TRP A 751 -21.86 16.96 -4.91
N TYR A 752 -21.66 18.03 -5.69
CA TYR A 752 -20.41 18.25 -6.42
C TYR A 752 -19.17 18.31 -5.53
N ALA A 753 -19.26 18.98 -4.37
CA ALA A 753 -18.15 19.07 -3.42
C ALA A 753 -17.67 17.70 -2.97
N THR A 754 -18.59 16.84 -2.52
CA THR A 754 -18.33 15.47 -2.06
C THR A 754 -17.61 14.65 -3.12
N HIS A 755 -18.04 14.74 -4.37
CA HIS A 755 -17.43 13.97 -5.46
C HIS A 755 -16.05 14.54 -5.84
N ILE A 756 -15.90 15.86 -5.92
CA ILE A 756 -14.61 16.51 -6.23
C ILE A 756 -13.57 16.21 -5.15
N GLU A 757 -13.95 16.17 -3.87
CA GLU A 757 -13.04 15.78 -2.78
C GLU A 757 -12.47 14.38 -2.96
N ARG A 758 -13.27 13.40 -3.43
CA ARG A 758 -12.75 12.05 -3.72
C ARG A 758 -11.68 12.06 -4.82
N TRP A 759 -11.87 12.89 -5.84
CA TRP A 759 -10.88 13.08 -6.89
C TRP A 759 -9.62 13.79 -6.37
N LEU A 760 -9.77 14.80 -5.52
CA LEU A 760 -8.65 15.51 -4.88
C LEU A 760 -7.82 14.63 -3.94
N ASN A 761 -8.41 13.58 -3.37
CA ASN A 761 -7.66 12.60 -2.57
C ASN A 761 -6.69 11.76 -3.41
N ASN A 762 -6.81 11.78 -4.74
CA ASN A 762 -6.03 10.94 -5.66
C ASN A 762 -5.25 11.75 -6.72
N TYR A 763 -5.72 12.95 -7.05
CA TYR A 763 -5.10 13.87 -8.01
C TYR A 763 -4.79 15.20 -7.35
N HIS A 764 -3.64 15.78 -7.70
CA HIS A 764 -3.32 17.12 -7.23
C HIS A 764 -4.28 18.16 -7.83
N ALA A 765 -4.59 19.23 -7.09
CA ALA A 765 -5.55 20.25 -7.52
C ALA A 765 -5.22 20.88 -8.88
N ASN A 766 -3.94 21.04 -9.22
CA ASN A 766 -3.48 21.56 -10.53
C ASN A 766 -3.68 20.59 -11.72
N GLN A 767 -4.04 19.34 -11.46
CA GLN A 767 -4.43 18.35 -12.46
C GLN A 767 -5.94 18.32 -12.69
N ILE A 768 -6.73 19.07 -11.90
CA ILE A 768 -8.18 19.10 -12.01
C ILE A 768 -8.62 20.48 -12.53
N LEU A 769 -9.48 20.49 -13.54
CA LEU A 769 -10.14 21.70 -14.04
C LEU A 769 -11.65 21.55 -13.89
N VAL A 770 -12.28 22.54 -13.25
CA VAL A 770 -13.74 22.61 -13.07
C VAL A 770 -14.30 23.63 -14.05
N LEU A 771 -15.07 23.15 -15.02
CA LEU A 771 -15.68 23.98 -16.06
C LEU A 771 -17.09 24.42 -15.69
N ASP A 772 -17.42 25.66 -16.06
CA ASP A 772 -18.78 26.17 -16.01
C ASP A 772 -19.58 25.67 -17.23
N GLY A 773 -20.51 24.75 -16.99
CA GLY A 773 -21.36 24.20 -18.04
C GLY A 773 -22.41 25.19 -18.57
N LYS A 774 -22.79 26.23 -17.80
CA LYS A 774 -23.63 27.32 -18.31
C LYS A 774 -22.85 28.10 -19.37
N LEU A 775 -21.60 28.43 -19.07
CA LEU A 775 -20.70 29.11 -20.00
C LEU A 775 -20.36 28.23 -21.22
N LEU A 776 -20.14 26.93 -21.05
CA LEU A 776 -19.94 26.00 -22.17
C LEU A 776 -21.13 26.00 -23.13
N ARG A 777 -22.36 26.12 -22.61
CA ARG A 777 -23.57 26.19 -23.41
C ARG A 777 -23.73 27.53 -24.13
N THR A 778 -23.39 28.65 -23.48
CA THR A 778 -23.64 30.00 -24.01
C THR A 778 -22.48 30.57 -24.81
N GLU A 779 -21.25 30.33 -24.39
CA GLU A 779 -20.00 30.84 -24.99
C GLU A 779 -18.90 29.74 -25.00
N PRO A 780 -19.09 28.64 -25.76
CA PRO A 780 -18.18 27.49 -25.74
C PRO A 780 -16.74 27.85 -26.09
N ALA A 781 -16.52 28.82 -26.98
CA ALA A 781 -15.17 29.21 -27.40
C ALA A 781 -14.30 29.73 -26.24
N LYS A 782 -14.86 30.49 -25.30
CA LYS A 782 -14.15 30.95 -24.08
C LYS A 782 -13.75 29.78 -23.18
N VAL A 783 -14.64 28.81 -23.03
CA VAL A 783 -14.35 27.58 -22.28
C VAL A 783 -13.24 26.79 -22.96
N MET A 784 -13.29 26.65 -24.29
CA MET A 784 -12.25 25.95 -25.05
C MET A 784 -10.89 26.63 -24.99
N GLU A 785 -10.82 27.97 -24.91
CA GLU A 785 -9.56 28.69 -24.64
C GLU A 785 -8.97 28.30 -23.27
N THR A 786 -9.83 28.23 -22.24
CA THR A 786 -9.42 27.80 -20.88
C THR A 786 -8.92 26.35 -20.89
N VAL A 787 -9.62 25.46 -21.60
CA VAL A 787 -9.22 24.05 -21.71
C VAL A 787 -7.87 23.93 -22.43
N GLN A 788 -7.67 24.63 -23.55
CA GLN A 788 -6.39 24.61 -24.27
C GLN A 788 -5.22 25.05 -23.38
N LYS A 789 -5.39 26.14 -22.61
CA LYS A 789 -4.38 26.60 -21.64
C LYS A 789 -4.08 25.57 -20.56
N PHE A 790 -5.12 24.91 -20.03
CA PHE A 790 -4.96 23.90 -18.99
C PHE A 790 -4.26 22.62 -19.49
N LEU A 791 -4.55 22.21 -20.73
CA LEU A 791 -3.88 21.08 -21.37
C LEU A 791 -2.45 21.41 -21.82
N GLY A 792 -2.10 22.69 -21.94
CA GLY A 792 -0.80 23.13 -22.39
C GLY A 792 -0.53 22.81 -23.86
N VAL A 793 -1.57 22.83 -24.71
CA VAL A 793 -1.41 22.61 -26.15
C VAL A 793 -0.54 23.72 -26.75
N THR A 794 0.32 23.36 -27.70
CA THR A 794 1.22 24.29 -28.37
C THR A 794 0.51 25.10 -29.45
N ASN A 795 -0.32 24.43 -30.27
CA ASN A 795 -1.09 25.07 -31.33
C ASN A 795 -2.45 25.48 -30.78
N PHE A 796 -2.76 26.77 -30.72
CA PHE A 796 -4.07 27.24 -30.28
C PHE A 796 -5.05 27.36 -31.45
N ILE A 797 -6.24 26.82 -31.28
CA ILE A 797 -7.39 27.04 -32.15
C ILE A 797 -8.31 28.10 -31.58
N ASP A 798 -8.69 29.02 -32.46
CA ASP A 798 -9.74 30.00 -32.19
C ASP A 798 -11.13 29.38 -32.49
N TYR A 799 -11.77 28.89 -31.43
CA TYR A 799 -13.10 28.28 -31.52
C TYR A 799 -14.21 29.28 -31.86
N HIS A 800 -13.97 30.59 -31.80
CA HIS A 800 -14.94 31.59 -32.28
C HIS A 800 -15.10 31.52 -33.80
N LYS A 801 -14.10 30.99 -34.52
CA LYS A 801 -14.11 30.84 -35.98
C LYS A 801 -14.58 29.46 -36.44
N THR A 802 -14.59 28.47 -35.55
CA THR A 802 -14.92 27.07 -35.88
C THR A 802 -16.26 26.61 -35.30
N LEU A 803 -16.88 27.40 -34.43
CA LEU A 803 -18.21 27.16 -33.88
C LEU A 803 -19.19 28.24 -34.32
N ALA A 804 -20.44 27.85 -34.56
CA ALA A 804 -21.53 28.77 -34.85
C ALA A 804 -22.78 28.38 -34.06
N PHE A 805 -23.55 29.38 -33.61
CA PHE A 805 -24.84 29.15 -32.96
C PHE A 805 -25.90 28.79 -34.01
N ASP A 806 -26.56 27.65 -33.85
CA ASP A 806 -27.65 27.22 -34.73
C ASP A 806 -29.01 27.54 -34.07
N PRO A 807 -29.79 28.51 -34.58
CA PRO A 807 -31.05 28.92 -33.95
C PRO A 807 -32.11 27.82 -33.93
N LYS A 808 -32.10 26.91 -34.91
CA LYS A 808 -33.06 25.81 -35.00
C LYS A 808 -32.76 24.73 -33.95
N LYS A 809 -31.48 24.46 -33.72
CA LYS A 809 -31.01 23.57 -32.66
C LYS A 809 -31.14 24.23 -31.28
N GLY A 810 -30.89 25.54 -31.19
CA GLY A 810 -30.80 26.30 -29.93
C GLY A 810 -29.48 26.11 -29.20
N PHE A 811 -28.44 25.62 -29.89
CA PHE A 811 -27.12 25.35 -29.31
C PHE A 811 -26.01 25.68 -30.31
N TRP A 812 -24.79 25.84 -29.81
CA TRP A 812 -23.59 25.95 -30.63
C TRP A 812 -23.23 24.61 -31.29
N CYS A 813 -22.80 24.68 -32.53
CA CYS A 813 -22.47 23.56 -33.40
C CYS A 813 -21.14 23.82 -34.12
N GLN A 814 -20.52 22.76 -34.64
CA GLN A 814 -19.33 22.90 -35.48
C GLN A 814 -19.71 23.61 -36.79
N LEU A 815 -18.97 24.65 -37.16
CA LEU A 815 -19.08 25.33 -38.44
C LEU A 815 -18.33 24.53 -39.51
N LEU A 816 -19.01 24.23 -40.61
CA LEU A 816 -18.45 23.57 -41.79
C LEU A 816 -18.32 24.57 -42.96
N GLU A 817 -17.64 24.15 -44.02
CA GLU A 817 -17.54 24.91 -45.26
C GLU A 817 -18.92 25.29 -45.83
N GLY A 818 -19.01 26.50 -46.39
CA GLY A 818 -20.26 27.02 -46.96
C GLY A 818 -21.31 27.43 -45.92
N GLY A 819 -20.93 27.63 -44.65
CA GLY A 819 -21.82 28.13 -43.60
C GLY A 819 -22.77 27.08 -42.99
N LYS A 820 -22.58 25.79 -43.34
CA LYS A 820 -23.38 24.69 -42.77
C LYS A 820 -22.93 24.37 -41.35
N THR A 821 -23.85 23.90 -40.51
CA THR A 821 -23.58 23.52 -39.11
C THR A 821 -23.67 22.01 -38.92
N LYS A 822 -22.70 21.42 -38.21
CA LYS A 822 -22.73 20.04 -37.72
C LYS A 822 -23.05 20.05 -36.23
N CYS A 823 -24.32 19.84 -35.91
CA CYS A 823 -24.82 19.87 -34.55
C CYS A 823 -24.79 18.49 -33.87
N LEU A 824 -24.82 18.49 -32.55
CA LEU A 824 -25.05 17.28 -31.75
C LEU A 824 -26.40 16.63 -32.10
N GLY A 825 -26.45 15.29 -32.01
CA GLY A 825 -27.64 14.48 -32.30
C GLY A 825 -28.88 14.86 -31.49
N LYS A 826 -30.04 14.33 -31.90
CA LYS A 826 -31.36 14.65 -31.30
C LYS A 826 -31.44 14.37 -29.79
N SER A 827 -30.66 13.41 -29.29
CA SER A 827 -30.60 13.05 -27.87
C SER A 827 -29.84 14.07 -27.00
N LYS A 828 -29.20 15.09 -27.57
CA LYS A 828 -28.46 16.14 -26.85
C LYS A 828 -29.17 17.48 -27.08
N GLY A 829 -29.50 18.19 -26.00
CA GLY A 829 -30.34 19.39 -26.06
C GLY A 829 -31.81 19.07 -26.38
N ARG A 830 -32.40 18.08 -25.68
CA ARG A 830 -33.81 17.72 -25.84
C ARG A 830 -34.70 18.92 -25.49
N LYS A 831 -35.80 19.09 -26.22
CA LYS A 831 -36.85 20.05 -25.88
C LYS A 831 -37.82 19.36 -24.93
N TYR A 832 -37.95 19.90 -23.73
CA TYR A 832 -38.88 19.45 -22.71
C TYR A 832 -39.42 20.68 -21.94
N PRO A 833 -40.56 20.56 -21.23
CA PRO A 833 -41.11 21.66 -20.45
C PRO A 833 -40.10 22.22 -19.45
N GLU A 834 -40.27 23.48 -19.06
CA GLU A 834 -39.48 24.03 -17.95
C GLU A 834 -39.85 23.33 -16.63
N MET A 835 -38.88 23.25 -15.72
CA MET A 835 -39.10 22.74 -14.36
C MET A 835 -40.05 23.68 -13.62
N ASP A 836 -41.04 23.12 -12.92
CA ASP A 836 -41.99 23.89 -12.13
C ASP A 836 -41.31 24.66 -10.99
N SER A 837 -41.93 25.76 -10.57
CA SER A 837 -41.38 26.68 -9.57
C SER A 837 -41.15 26.01 -8.21
N ASP A 838 -42.02 25.10 -7.82
CA ASP A 838 -42.01 24.47 -6.50
C ASP A 838 -40.87 23.46 -6.40
N SER A 839 -40.68 22.65 -7.44
CA SER A 839 -39.50 21.78 -7.57
C SER A 839 -38.19 22.57 -7.59
N ARG A 840 -38.17 23.73 -8.26
CA ARG A 840 -36.98 24.59 -8.29
C ARG A 840 -36.66 25.15 -6.90
N ALA A 841 -37.67 25.64 -6.18
CA ALA A 841 -37.50 26.15 -4.82
C ALA A 841 -37.03 25.05 -3.86
N PHE A 842 -37.66 23.88 -3.90
CA PHE A 842 -37.28 22.72 -3.10
C PHE A 842 -35.81 22.32 -3.32
N LEU A 843 -35.36 22.22 -4.59
CA LEU A 843 -33.99 21.83 -4.90
C LEU A 843 -32.96 22.91 -4.56
N ARG A 844 -33.34 24.20 -4.65
CA ARG A 844 -32.48 25.30 -4.20
C ARG A 844 -32.18 25.16 -2.72
N ASP A 845 -33.19 24.88 -1.90
CA ASP A 845 -33.02 24.71 -0.47
C ASP A 845 -32.24 23.42 -0.16
N TYR A 846 -32.57 22.31 -0.84
CA TYR A 846 -31.86 21.03 -0.71
C TYR A 846 -30.35 21.13 -0.99
N TYR A 847 -29.96 21.85 -2.06
CA TYR A 847 -28.56 21.99 -2.45
C TYR A 847 -27.82 23.16 -1.80
N ARG A 848 -28.49 23.96 -0.95
CA ARG A 848 -27.91 25.17 -0.37
C ARG A 848 -26.56 24.91 0.30
N ASP A 849 -26.52 23.98 1.25
CA ASP A 849 -25.30 23.66 1.99
C ASP A 849 -24.25 23.01 1.09
N HIS A 850 -24.66 22.13 0.17
CA HIS A 850 -23.76 21.55 -0.82
C HIS A 850 -23.10 22.60 -1.72
N ASN A 851 -23.83 23.64 -2.12
CA ASN A 851 -23.32 24.75 -2.93
C ASN A 851 -22.36 25.65 -2.14
N ILE A 852 -22.65 25.88 -0.84
CA ILE A 852 -21.74 26.59 0.06
C ILE A 852 -20.42 25.82 0.17
N GLU A 853 -20.46 24.52 0.44
CA GLU A 853 -19.25 23.70 0.54
C GLU A 853 -18.49 23.62 -0.79
N LEU A 854 -19.20 23.53 -1.91
CA LEU A 854 -18.59 23.60 -3.24
C LEU A 854 -17.85 24.92 -3.44
N SER A 855 -18.43 26.05 -3.03
CA SER A 855 -17.80 27.35 -3.20
C SER A 855 -16.48 27.46 -2.42
N LYS A 856 -16.46 26.97 -1.17
CA LYS A 856 -15.26 26.91 -0.33
C LYS A 856 -14.20 25.99 -0.94
N LEU A 857 -14.62 24.82 -1.42
CA LEU A 857 -13.72 23.85 -2.04
C LEU A 857 -13.08 24.39 -3.32
N LEU A 858 -13.87 24.99 -4.23
CA LEU A 858 -13.35 25.59 -5.46
C LEU A 858 -12.39 26.74 -5.18
N TYR A 859 -12.68 27.56 -4.17
CA TYR A 859 -11.76 28.61 -3.71
C TYR A 859 -10.44 28.01 -3.22
N LYS A 860 -10.49 26.96 -2.38
CA LYS A 860 -9.30 26.24 -1.89
C LYS A 860 -8.49 25.61 -3.04
N MET A 861 -9.15 25.14 -4.09
CA MET A 861 -8.50 24.59 -5.29
C MET A 861 -7.91 25.67 -6.22
N GLY A 862 -8.19 26.96 -5.99
CA GLY A 862 -7.83 28.05 -6.90
C GLY A 862 -8.64 28.07 -8.20
N GLN A 863 -9.85 27.49 -8.21
CA GLN A 863 -10.74 27.42 -9.38
C GLN A 863 -11.71 28.60 -9.37
N THR A 864 -12.06 29.10 -10.57
CA THR A 864 -13.06 30.16 -10.69
C THR A 864 -14.46 29.62 -10.42
N LEU A 865 -15.24 30.31 -9.58
CA LEU A 865 -16.64 29.92 -9.31
C LEU A 865 -17.47 29.98 -10.59
N PRO A 866 -18.22 28.91 -10.96
CA PRO A 866 -19.18 28.94 -12.06
C PRO A 866 -20.21 30.07 -11.91
N THR A 867 -20.64 30.64 -13.02
CA THR A 867 -21.61 31.74 -13.07
C THR A 867 -22.92 31.39 -12.36
N TRP A 868 -23.46 30.19 -12.62
CA TRP A 868 -24.68 29.71 -11.96
C TRP A 868 -24.54 29.61 -10.43
N LEU A 869 -23.34 29.28 -9.93
CA LEU A 869 -23.10 29.14 -8.49
C LEU A 869 -23.06 30.51 -7.80
N ARG A 870 -22.48 31.52 -8.47
CA ARG A 870 -22.48 32.90 -7.96
C ARG A 870 -23.90 33.45 -7.86
N GLU A 871 -24.73 33.20 -8.88
CA GLU A 871 -26.15 33.61 -8.90
C GLU A 871 -26.93 32.96 -7.74
N GLU A 872 -26.76 31.65 -7.52
CA GLU A 872 -27.44 30.94 -6.41
C GLU A 872 -27.02 31.44 -5.02
N LEU A 873 -25.72 31.70 -4.81
CA LEU A 873 -25.23 32.16 -3.51
C LEU A 873 -25.64 33.61 -3.21
N GLN A 874 -25.71 34.48 -4.21
CA GLN A 874 -26.18 35.87 -4.05
C GLN A 874 -27.66 35.95 -3.64
N ASN A 875 -28.49 35.06 -4.20
CA ASN A 875 -29.91 34.97 -3.83
C ASN A 875 -30.12 34.46 -2.40
N THR A 876 -29.11 33.82 -1.79
CA THR A 876 -29.17 33.27 -0.45
C THR A 876 -28.87 34.32 0.64
N SER A 877 -28.07 35.35 0.32
CA SER A 877 -27.73 36.46 1.22
C SER A 877 -28.86 37.47 1.51
N LEU A 878 -30.00 37.36 0.82
CA LEU A 878 -31.14 38.26 0.98
C LEU A 878 -32.11 37.89 2.14
N TRP A 879 -31.79 36.85 2.93
CA TRP A 879 -32.62 36.39 4.05
C TRP A 879 -31.89 36.38 5.41
N ALA A 880 -30.75 37.06 5.50
CA ALA A 880 -30.03 37.29 6.75
C ALA A 880 -29.91 38.80 7.00
N VAL A 881 -31.03 39.42 7.38
CA VAL A 881 -31.09 40.71 8.08
C VAL A 881 -31.98 40.52 9.30
#